data_AF-A0A8H3HPT7-F1
#
_entry.id   AF-A0A8H3HPT7-F1
#
_cell.length_a   1.000
_cell.length_b   1.000
_cell.length_c   1.000
_cell.angle_alpha   90.00
_cell.angle_beta   90.00
_cell.angle_gamma   90.00
#
_symmetry.space_group_name_H-M   'P 1'
#
loop_
_entity.id
_entity.type
_entity.pdbx_description
1 polymer ?
#
loop_
_entity_poly.entity_id
_entity_poly.type
_entity_poly.pdbx_seq_one_letter_code
_entity_poly.pdbx_strand_id
1 'polypeptide(L)'
;MADTLVPPKPLGEENNRDSMVSSAASSYKAPVSGPASASNTSLPVELPSGEKSGQRKSRSLVWAAVGLAALAVIVVAVVVPVYFKVIKKDGNTASSASSGSTTTSSTAPSPTATNTPTSTVITTGGDGSTITKTDGTKFTYSNKFGGYWVFDPANPFNNSARAQSWSPPLSEPFKYGVDQIRGVNLGGWLVLEPFISPALYEPYQPAAVDEWTLSEAIAANASSGGLQKVLEEHYATFITEEDFAQIAGAGLNWVRLPVPFWAVEKLPEEPFLERVSWKYFLKAIEWCRKYGLRMQVDLHTIPGSQNAFDHSGKRGAINFMRGSMGVANAQRALNVLRSITEFISRDEYKDIVQMFGVMNEPMSQTIGMDSLTSFYLEMHDMMRNLTGPGKGPWISLHDGFDVSAVTDSGFMPGADRLAVSSHLYFSFASPLNPAPLEQQTQLPCTQWASRFNSSLDKGMFMSAGEFSLGFNDCAYFLNGASSGYRYDGTLATYTGSRIGSCDPWLDSSDWTPQVKENLKQLALSSMDAMQNYFFWTWRIGASLRTGQVNSPLWSYKLGLERGYMPTDPRTAAGSCGNSNPRTSVFTAHTENSITTAYRAAHPFPPRTIVDATGGLATYAETGTPVIMPAPEFSGVSVPTTQSGTWQHDWEPVSGCTYPDPWNAVGVNVPACAASTRKRFVKEPVF
;
A
#
# COMPACT_ATOMS: atom_id res chain seq x y z
N MET A 1 -54.17 -20.39 -1.02
CA MET A 1 -53.84 -20.03 0.37
C MET A 1 -52.37 -19.70 0.40
N ALA A 2 -52.10 -18.42 0.57
CA ALA A 2 -50.75 -17.88 0.72
C ALA A 2 -50.29 -18.15 2.15
N ASP A 3 -49.05 -18.60 2.32
CA ASP A 3 -48.31 -18.34 3.54
C ASP A 3 -46.97 -17.72 3.16
N THR A 4 -46.85 -16.48 3.59
CA THR A 4 -45.84 -15.48 3.27
C THR A 4 -44.57 -15.72 4.07
N LEU A 5 -43.49 -16.09 3.39
CA LEU A 5 -42.14 -15.95 3.93
C LEU A 5 -41.77 -14.46 3.90
N VAL A 6 -41.73 -13.87 5.10
CA VAL A 6 -41.20 -12.53 5.35
C VAL A 6 -39.70 -12.55 5.03
N PRO A 7 -39.19 -11.71 4.10
CA PRO A 7 -37.76 -11.59 3.89
C PRO A 7 -37.11 -10.91 5.12
N PRO A 8 -35.87 -11.28 5.49
CA PRO A 8 -35.17 -10.61 6.59
C PRO A 8 -34.96 -9.13 6.26
N LYS A 9 -35.13 -8.28 7.28
CA LYS A 9 -34.83 -6.85 7.22
C LYS A 9 -33.37 -6.63 6.78
N PRO A 10 -33.08 -5.60 5.96
CA PRO A 10 -31.71 -5.17 5.73
C PRO A 10 -31.07 -4.79 7.07
N LEU A 11 -29.93 -5.40 7.38
CA LEU A 11 -29.03 -4.89 8.40
C LEU A 11 -28.51 -3.54 7.88
N GLY A 12 -28.65 -2.48 8.67
CA GLY A 12 -28.20 -1.14 8.31
C GLY A 12 -26.71 -1.13 8.04
N GLU A 13 -26.33 -0.93 6.78
CA GLU A 13 -25.00 -0.57 6.36
C GLU A 13 -24.80 0.93 6.62
N GLU A 14 -24.19 1.29 7.74
CA GLU A 14 -23.52 2.58 7.88
C GLU A 14 -22.14 2.34 8.47
N ASN A 15 -21.14 2.29 7.60
CA ASN A 15 -19.74 2.58 7.90
C ASN A 15 -19.21 3.35 6.68
N ASN A 16 -19.41 4.67 6.71
CA ASN A 16 -18.99 5.56 5.64
C ASN A 16 -17.49 5.85 5.77
N ARG A 17 -16.79 5.88 4.62
CA ARG A 17 -15.48 6.53 4.48
C ARG A 17 -15.66 8.04 4.65
N ASP A 18 -15.76 8.50 5.89
CA ASP A 18 -15.83 9.92 6.20
C ASP A 18 -14.42 10.45 6.52
N SER A 19 -13.71 10.89 5.48
CA SER A 19 -12.53 11.73 5.64
C SER A 19 -12.98 13.13 6.09
N MET A 20 -12.87 13.42 7.39
CA MET A 20 -13.20 14.74 7.94
C MET A 20 -12.16 15.78 7.51
N VAL A 21 -12.59 16.69 6.63
CA VAL A 21 -11.93 17.99 6.43
C VAL A 21 -12.26 18.83 7.66
N SER A 22 -11.25 19.14 8.49
CA SER A 22 -11.44 20.10 9.60
C SER A 22 -11.66 21.50 9.02
N SER A 23 -12.92 21.96 8.95
CA SER A 23 -13.19 23.38 8.75
C SER A 23 -12.98 24.10 10.09
N ALA A 24 -12.16 25.15 10.04
CA ALA A 24 -11.83 25.98 11.19
C ALA A 24 -13.10 26.63 11.80
N ALA A 25 -13.10 26.71 13.12
CA ALA A 25 -14.17 27.30 13.92
C ALA A 25 -14.49 28.76 13.51
N SER A 26 -15.77 29.03 13.27
CA SER A 26 -16.33 30.35 13.54
C SER A 26 -17.75 30.19 14.08
N SER A 27 -17.91 30.49 15.36
CA SER A 27 -19.15 30.65 16.09
C SER A 27 -20.09 31.66 15.44
N TYR A 28 -21.29 31.26 15.02
CA TYR A 28 -22.41 32.18 14.82
C TYR A 28 -23.75 31.56 15.24
N LYS A 29 -24.47 32.31 16.07
CA LYS A 29 -25.75 31.98 16.68
C LYS A 29 -26.88 31.91 15.64
N ALA A 30 -27.85 31.03 15.89
CA ALA A 30 -29.15 30.97 15.23
C ALA A 30 -29.93 32.31 15.31
N PRO A 31 -30.88 32.53 14.38
CA PRO A 31 -32.28 32.52 14.82
C PRO A 31 -33.29 31.88 13.83
N VAL A 32 -34.53 31.85 14.31
CA VAL A 32 -35.72 31.03 14.00
C VAL A 32 -36.67 31.64 12.95
N SER A 33 -37.46 30.77 12.27
CA SER A 33 -38.77 30.97 11.55
C SER A 33 -38.80 31.85 10.28
N GLY A 34 -39.54 31.58 9.19
CA GLY A 34 -40.64 30.66 8.85
C GLY A 34 -40.92 30.69 7.31
N PRO A 35 -42.03 30.12 6.80
CA PRO A 35 -42.10 29.49 5.47
C PRO A 35 -42.80 30.32 4.38
N ALA A 36 -42.50 30.08 3.10
CA ALA A 36 -43.43 30.35 1.99
C ALA A 36 -43.07 29.70 0.63
N SER A 37 -44.09 29.03 0.08
CA SER A 37 -44.56 29.13 -1.32
C SER A 37 -43.85 28.37 -2.44
N ALA A 38 -44.54 27.32 -2.89
CA ALA A 38 -44.42 26.70 -4.21
C ALA A 38 -44.87 27.64 -5.35
N SER A 39 -44.29 27.45 -6.54
CA SER A 39 -45.00 27.70 -7.80
C SER A 39 -44.47 26.79 -8.91
N ASN A 40 -45.39 25.94 -9.40
CA ASN A 40 -45.27 25.12 -10.59
C ASN A 40 -45.00 25.96 -11.85
N THR A 41 -44.23 25.41 -12.79
CA THR A 41 -44.55 25.51 -14.22
C THR A 41 -44.02 24.27 -14.93
N SER A 42 -44.93 23.34 -15.19
CA SER A 42 -44.87 22.27 -16.18
C SER A 42 -44.94 22.83 -17.60
N LEU A 43 -44.41 22.11 -18.59
CA LEU A 43 -45.07 21.68 -19.85
C LEU A 43 -44.08 20.90 -20.76
N PRO A 44 -44.54 20.10 -21.75
CA PRO A 44 -44.30 18.65 -21.77
C PRO A 44 -43.46 18.17 -22.95
N VAL A 45 -42.90 16.95 -22.82
CA VAL A 45 -42.24 16.20 -23.90
C VAL A 45 -43.23 15.23 -24.52
N GLU A 46 -43.45 15.39 -25.83
CA GLU A 46 -44.21 14.51 -26.69
C GLU A 46 -43.25 13.51 -27.35
N LEU A 47 -43.55 12.21 -27.24
CA LEU A 47 -42.91 11.14 -28.01
C LEU A 47 -43.73 10.85 -29.28
N PRO A 48 -43.08 10.54 -30.40
CA PRO A 48 -43.61 9.46 -31.23
C PRO A 48 -42.57 8.43 -31.68
N SER A 49 -43.07 7.20 -31.71
CA SER A 49 -42.55 5.94 -32.26
C SER A 49 -42.42 5.90 -33.79
N GLY A 50 -41.54 5.02 -34.32
CA GLY A 50 -41.80 4.32 -35.60
C GLY A 50 -40.64 4.10 -36.60
N GLU A 51 -40.07 2.89 -36.57
CA GLU A 51 -39.60 2.00 -37.67
C GLU A 51 -38.70 2.39 -38.89
N LYS A 52 -37.64 1.57 -39.05
CA LYS A 52 -37.13 0.81 -40.24
C LYS A 52 -36.17 1.39 -41.31
N SER A 53 -34.98 0.78 -41.29
CA SER A 53 -34.21 0.12 -42.37
C SER A 53 -33.42 0.92 -43.41
N GLY A 54 -32.13 0.57 -43.55
CA GLY A 54 -31.26 0.91 -44.68
C GLY A 54 -29.90 0.22 -44.61
N GLN A 55 -29.74 -0.91 -45.29
CA GLN A 55 -28.48 -1.65 -45.43
C GLN A 55 -27.42 -0.84 -46.22
N ARG A 56 -26.17 -0.79 -45.74
CA ARG A 56 -25.01 -0.38 -46.54
C ARG A 56 -23.91 -1.45 -46.48
N LYS A 57 -23.60 -2.04 -47.65
CA LYS A 57 -22.53 -3.01 -47.88
C LYS A 57 -21.14 -2.38 -47.71
N SER A 58 -20.26 -3.10 -47.02
CA SER A 58 -18.89 -2.72 -46.67
C SER A 58 -17.93 -2.73 -47.87
N ARG A 59 -17.25 -1.60 -48.11
CA ARG A 59 -16.04 -1.47 -48.96
C ARG A 59 -14.74 -1.41 -48.12
N SER A 60 -14.72 -1.98 -46.92
CA SER A 60 -13.59 -1.87 -45.98
C SER A 60 -12.44 -2.87 -46.21
N LEU A 61 -12.69 -3.98 -46.92
CA LEU A 61 -11.69 -5.04 -47.12
C LEU A 61 -10.59 -4.70 -48.14
N VAL A 62 -10.89 -3.85 -49.14
CA VAL A 62 -9.93 -3.48 -50.18
C VAL A 62 -8.88 -2.50 -49.64
N TRP A 63 -9.28 -1.58 -48.76
CA TRP A 63 -8.35 -0.61 -48.16
C TRP A 63 -7.41 -1.24 -47.11
N ALA A 64 -7.88 -2.27 -46.39
CA ALA A 64 -7.05 -3.04 -45.48
C ALA A 64 -5.94 -3.83 -46.21
N ALA A 65 -6.25 -4.40 -47.39
CA ALA A 65 -5.28 -5.14 -48.19
C ALA A 65 -4.19 -4.22 -48.78
N VAL A 66 -4.54 -3.01 -49.22
CA VAL A 66 -3.59 -2.01 -49.72
C VAL A 66 -2.67 -1.50 -48.60
N GLY A 67 -3.21 -1.30 -47.39
CA GLY A 67 -2.42 -0.91 -46.22
C GLY A 67 -1.39 -1.96 -45.81
N LEU A 68 -1.75 -3.24 -45.82
CA LEU A 68 -0.85 -4.34 -45.49
C LEU A 68 0.28 -4.51 -46.53
N ALA A 69 -0.01 -4.31 -47.82
CA ALA A 69 1.00 -4.34 -48.87
C ALA A 69 2.01 -3.19 -48.73
N ALA A 70 1.55 -1.98 -48.40
CA ALA A 70 2.43 -0.83 -48.16
C ALA A 70 3.33 -1.05 -46.92
N LEU A 71 2.79 -1.63 -45.85
CA LEU A 71 3.56 -1.95 -44.64
C LEU A 71 4.65 -2.99 -44.91
N ALA A 72 4.36 -4.03 -45.71
CA ALA A 72 5.34 -5.04 -46.09
C ALA A 72 6.51 -4.44 -46.89
N VAL A 73 6.25 -3.49 -47.79
CA VAL A 73 7.30 -2.80 -48.56
C VAL A 73 8.18 -1.95 -47.64
N ILE A 74 7.60 -1.26 -46.66
CA ILE A 74 8.36 -0.46 -45.68
C ILE A 74 9.25 -1.36 -44.80
N VAL A 75 8.73 -2.50 -44.35
CA VAL A 75 9.51 -3.46 -43.55
C VAL A 75 10.69 -4.00 -44.35
N VAL A 76 10.51 -4.36 -45.62
CA VAL A 76 11.62 -4.82 -46.48
C VAL A 76 12.63 -3.70 -46.73
N ALA A 77 12.17 -2.47 -46.99
CA ALA A 77 13.04 -1.32 -47.27
C ALA A 77 13.88 -0.87 -46.06
N VAL A 78 13.42 -1.11 -44.82
CA VAL A 78 14.14 -0.71 -43.60
C VAL A 78 14.98 -1.86 -43.03
N VAL A 79 14.46 -3.09 -43.03
CA VAL A 79 15.12 -4.23 -42.39
C VAL A 79 16.30 -4.73 -43.23
N VAL A 80 16.19 -4.74 -44.56
CA VAL A 80 17.24 -5.25 -45.45
C VAL A 80 18.52 -4.39 -45.36
N PRO A 81 18.48 -3.05 -45.41
CA PRO A 81 19.70 -2.24 -45.26
C PRO A 81 20.32 -2.35 -43.86
N VAL A 82 19.52 -2.47 -42.80
CA VAL A 82 20.04 -2.63 -41.42
C VAL A 82 20.74 -3.97 -41.23
N TYR A 83 20.17 -5.05 -41.79
CA TYR A 83 20.76 -6.38 -41.76
C TYR A 83 22.13 -6.44 -42.45
N PHE A 84 22.28 -5.78 -43.61
CA PHE A 84 23.54 -5.74 -44.35
C PHE A 84 24.57 -4.73 -43.84
N LYS A 85 24.17 -3.73 -43.04
CA LYS A 85 25.10 -2.70 -42.52
C LYS A 85 25.60 -2.95 -41.10
N VAL A 86 24.94 -3.83 -40.33
CA VAL A 86 25.27 -4.04 -38.90
C VAL A 86 25.77 -5.46 -38.57
N ILE A 87 25.44 -6.50 -39.36
CA ILE A 87 25.61 -7.91 -38.89
C ILE A 87 26.59 -8.74 -39.74
N LYS A 88 27.35 -8.16 -40.69
CA LYS A 88 28.39 -8.94 -41.38
C LYS A 88 29.70 -8.20 -41.63
N LYS A 89 30.66 -8.41 -40.72
CA LYS A 89 32.08 -8.54 -41.11
C LYS A 89 32.89 -9.24 -40.01
N ASP A 90 33.25 -10.49 -40.28
CA ASP A 90 34.40 -11.18 -39.66
C ASP A 90 35.48 -11.37 -40.73
N GLY A 91 36.76 -11.28 -40.33
CA GLY A 91 37.88 -11.80 -41.11
C GLY A 91 39.19 -11.02 -41.01
N ASN A 92 40.01 -11.38 -40.02
CA ASN A 92 41.45 -11.13 -39.80
C ASN A 92 42.33 -10.69 -40.99
N THR A 93 43.25 -9.75 -40.75
CA THR A 93 44.70 -9.98 -41.02
C THR A 93 45.57 -9.03 -40.19
N ALA A 94 46.52 -9.60 -39.44
CA ALA A 94 47.61 -8.88 -38.78
C ALA A 94 48.74 -8.60 -39.79
N SER A 95 49.45 -7.49 -39.60
CA SER A 95 50.80 -7.28 -40.14
C SER A 95 51.60 -6.35 -39.22
N SER A 96 52.82 -6.79 -38.98
CA SER A 96 53.87 -6.32 -38.07
C SER A 96 54.54 -5.01 -38.48
N ALA A 97 55.02 -4.24 -37.50
CA ALA A 97 56.28 -3.49 -37.61
C ALA A 97 56.90 -3.25 -36.23
N SER A 98 58.21 -3.42 -36.15
CA SER A 98 59.10 -3.49 -34.98
C SER A 98 59.90 -2.20 -34.73
N SER A 99 60.22 -1.89 -33.47
CA SER A 99 61.51 -1.36 -32.96
C SER A 99 61.44 -1.33 -31.42
N GLY A 100 62.25 -2.09 -30.65
CA GLY A 100 63.60 -1.76 -30.15
C GLY A 100 63.52 -0.73 -29.00
N SER A 101 63.87 -0.96 -27.72
CA SER A 101 65.09 -1.58 -27.17
C SER A 101 64.97 -2.04 -25.69
N THR A 102 65.62 -3.17 -25.38
CA THR A 102 66.32 -3.64 -24.14
C THR A 102 66.16 -2.94 -22.78
N THR A 103 65.84 -3.73 -21.73
CA THR A 103 66.75 -4.03 -20.59
C THR A 103 66.28 -5.25 -19.77
N THR A 104 67.25 -5.90 -19.14
CA THR A 104 67.33 -7.27 -18.59
C THR A 104 66.81 -7.42 -17.14
N SER A 105 66.19 -8.57 -16.79
CA SER A 105 66.73 -9.55 -15.81
C SER A 105 65.72 -10.60 -15.27
N SER A 106 66.24 -11.83 -15.18
CA SER A 106 65.92 -12.98 -14.29
C SER A 106 64.63 -13.80 -14.42
N THR A 107 64.89 -15.11 -14.51
CA THR A 107 64.06 -16.28 -14.79
C THR A 107 63.43 -16.89 -13.51
N ALA A 108 62.17 -17.32 -13.57
CA ALA A 108 61.60 -18.42 -12.77
C ALA A 108 60.38 -19.03 -13.51
N PRO A 109 60.15 -20.37 -13.45
CA PRO A 109 59.20 -21.06 -14.34
C PRO A 109 57.75 -21.02 -13.85
N SER A 110 56.81 -20.93 -14.80
CA SER A 110 55.36 -21.04 -14.58
C SER A 110 54.92 -22.42 -14.08
N PRO A 111 53.88 -22.51 -13.23
CA PRO A 111 52.93 -23.60 -13.28
C PRO A 111 51.79 -23.25 -14.25
N THR A 112 51.45 -24.19 -15.10
CA THR A 112 50.35 -24.12 -16.06
C THR A 112 49.02 -24.10 -15.31
N ALA A 113 48.37 -22.94 -15.22
CA ALA A 113 46.98 -22.83 -14.80
C ALA A 113 46.09 -22.88 -16.05
N THR A 114 45.29 -23.94 -16.14
CA THR A 114 44.13 -24.05 -17.04
C THR A 114 43.17 -22.90 -16.76
N ASN A 115 43.22 -21.86 -17.59
CA ASN A 115 42.20 -20.81 -17.62
C ASN A 115 40.94 -21.36 -18.29
N THR A 116 40.09 -22.01 -17.50
CA THR A 116 38.65 -22.04 -17.81
C THR A 116 38.14 -20.61 -17.60
N PRO A 117 37.45 -19.98 -18.57
CA PRO A 117 36.85 -18.67 -18.34
C PRO A 117 35.72 -18.86 -17.34
N THR A 118 35.97 -18.53 -16.06
CA THR A 118 34.89 -18.27 -15.11
C THR A 118 34.10 -17.11 -15.65
N SER A 119 32.87 -17.35 -16.10
CA SER A 119 31.95 -16.27 -16.45
C SER A 119 31.78 -15.39 -15.21
N THR A 120 32.31 -14.18 -15.23
CA THR A 120 32.14 -13.22 -14.14
C THR A 120 30.65 -12.95 -14.01
N VAL A 121 30.02 -13.42 -12.94
CA VAL A 121 28.62 -13.11 -12.64
C VAL A 121 28.52 -11.60 -12.47
N ILE A 122 27.69 -10.94 -13.26
CA ILE A 122 27.46 -9.49 -13.12
C ILE A 122 26.63 -9.30 -11.85
N THR A 123 27.25 -8.76 -10.81
CA THR A 123 26.61 -8.55 -9.50
C THR A 123 26.20 -7.11 -9.23
N THR A 124 26.48 -6.19 -10.16
CA THR A 124 26.12 -4.77 -10.04
C THR A 124 25.96 -4.13 -11.42
N GLY A 125 25.16 -3.06 -11.50
CA GLY A 125 24.99 -2.30 -12.73
C GLY A 125 24.22 -1.00 -12.54
N GLY A 126 24.42 -0.05 -13.46
CA GLY A 126 23.70 1.23 -13.50
C GLY A 126 22.71 1.29 -14.66
N ASP A 127 22.30 2.50 -15.02
CA ASP A 127 21.44 2.76 -16.19
C ASP A 127 21.93 2.05 -17.46
N GLY A 128 21.01 1.40 -18.17
CA GLY A 128 21.29 0.66 -19.41
C GLY A 128 21.86 -0.74 -19.22
N SER A 129 22.18 -1.16 -17.99
CA SER A 129 22.64 -2.52 -17.72
C SER A 129 21.52 -3.56 -17.88
N THR A 130 21.88 -4.79 -18.22
CA THR A 130 20.92 -5.91 -18.34
C THR A 130 20.79 -6.64 -17.01
N ILE A 131 19.57 -6.75 -16.50
CA ILE A 131 19.20 -7.62 -15.39
C ILE A 131 18.84 -9.00 -15.94
N THR A 132 19.33 -10.05 -15.28
CA THR A 132 18.80 -11.41 -15.46
C THR A 132 18.04 -11.78 -14.20
N LYS A 133 16.76 -12.12 -14.35
CA LYS A 133 15.88 -12.57 -13.27
C LYS A 133 16.20 -14.01 -12.89
N THR A 134 15.61 -14.47 -11.79
CA THR A 134 15.74 -15.85 -11.30
C THR A 134 15.17 -16.90 -12.27
N ASP A 135 14.18 -16.54 -13.09
CA ASP A 135 13.63 -17.40 -14.15
C ASP A 135 14.46 -17.38 -15.45
N GLY A 136 15.57 -16.64 -15.48
CA GLY A 136 16.45 -16.50 -16.65
C GLY A 136 15.99 -15.45 -17.66
N THR A 137 14.79 -14.87 -17.50
CA THR A 137 14.35 -13.74 -18.34
C THR A 137 15.18 -12.50 -18.07
N LYS A 138 15.26 -11.61 -19.06
CA LYS A 138 16.13 -10.43 -19.01
C LYS A 138 15.36 -9.16 -19.32
N PHE A 139 15.73 -8.08 -18.64
CA PHE A 139 15.24 -6.74 -18.94
C PHE A 139 16.36 -5.71 -18.75
N THR A 140 16.20 -4.53 -19.36
CA THR A 140 17.15 -3.43 -19.21
C THR A 140 16.78 -2.58 -18.01
N TYR A 141 17.72 -2.38 -17.08
CA TYR A 141 17.56 -1.44 -15.98
C TYR A 141 17.64 -0.01 -16.52
N SER A 142 16.58 0.78 -16.30
CA SER A 142 16.52 2.19 -16.70
C SER A 142 16.39 3.06 -15.46
N ASN A 143 17.42 3.85 -15.17
CA ASN A 143 17.44 4.79 -14.06
C ASN A 143 18.30 6.00 -14.41
N LYS A 144 17.67 7.06 -14.91
CA LYS A 144 18.35 8.29 -15.35
C LYS A 144 18.84 9.17 -14.20
N PHE A 145 18.67 8.72 -12.95
CA PHE A 145 18.93 9.48 -11.74
C PHE A 145 20.20 9.08 -11.00
N GLY A 146 21.06 8.27 -11.64
CA GLY A 146 22.36 7.86 -11.10
C GLY A 146 22.27 6.78 -10.02
N GLY A 147 21.16 6.04 -9.95
CA GLY A 147 21.05 4.83 -9.14
C GLY A 147 21.76 3.64 -9.77
N TYR A 148 22.11 2.66 -8.94
CA TYR A 148 22.71 1.40 -9.35
C TYR A 148 22.18 0.26 -8.49
N TRP A 149 22.01 -0.90 -9.12
CA TRP A 149 21.55 -2.11 -8.46
C TRP A 149 22.73 -2.99 -8.05
N VAL A 150 22.54 -3.79 -7.00
CA VAL A 150 23.51 -4.76 -6.50
C VAL A 150 22.81 -6.07 -6.18
N PHE A 151 23.31 -7.17 -6.72
CA PHE A 151 22.84 -8.53 -6.42
C PHE A 151 24.00 -9.50 -6.52
N ASP A 152 24.49 -9.95 -5.38
CA ASP A 152 25.56 -10.94 -5.28
C ASP A 152 25.03 -12.18 -4.53
N PRO A 153 24.85 -13.33 -5.20
CA PRO A 153 24.43 -14.55 -4.52
C PRO A 153 25.38 -15.01 -3.41
N ALA A 154 26.67 -14.66 -3.47
CA ALA A 154 27.63 -14.96 -2.42
C ALA A 154 27.54 -13.99 -1.24
N ASN A 155 26.88 -12.84 -1.42
CA ASN A 155 26.62 -11.83 -0.39
C ASN A 155 25.19 -11.28 -0.52
N PRO A 156 24.16 -12.08 -0.19
CA PRO A 156 22.75 -11.74 -0.40
C PRO A 156 22.23 -10.59 0.47
N PHE A 157 23.02 -10.18 1.48
CA PHE A 157 22.71 -9.08 2.41
C PHE A 157 23.52 -7.81 2.10
N ASN A 158 24.07 -7.70 0.89
CA ASN A 158 24.79 -6.50 0.45
C ASN A 158 23.82 -5.29 0.31
N ASN A 159 23.95 -4.33 1.21
CA ASN A 159 23.15 -3.11 1.24
C ASN A 159 23.79 -1.92 0.49
N SER A 160 24.76 -2.14 -0.40
CA SER A 160 25.45 -1.04 -1.10
C SER A 160 24.65 -0.40 -2.24
N ALA A 161 23.54 -1.01 -2.68
CA ALA A 161 22.69 -0.47 -3.76
C ALA A 161 22.12 0.91 -3.41
N ARG A 162 21.86 1.70 -4.45
CA ARG A 162 21.38 3.08 -4.32
C ARG A 162 20.30 3.38 -5.35
N ALA A 163 19.12 3.81 -4.90
CA ALA A 163 18.01 4.10 -5.79
C ALA A 163 18.26 5.33 -6.68
N GLN A 164 18.86 6.41 -6.15
CA GLN A 164 19.23 7.61 -6.92
C GLN A 164 20.47 8.28 -6.33
N SER A 165 21.14 9.13 -7.10
CA SER A 165 22.34 9.88 -6.66
C SER A 165 22.12 10.77 -5.43
N TRP A 166 20.90 11.25 -5.19
CA TRP A 166 20.52 12.09 -4.05
C TRP A 166 19.90 11.31 -2.87
N SER A 167 19.72 10.01 -3.00
CA SER A 167 19.22 9.14 -1.93
C SER A 167 20.41 8.42 -1.30
N PRO A 168 20.53 8.34 0.04
CA PRO A 168 21.59 7.57 0.64
C PRO A 168 21.46 6.09 0.23
N PRO A 169 22.58 5.38 -0.03
CA PRO A 169 22.55 3.92 -0.23
C PRO A 169 21.99 3.23 1.01
N LEU A 170 21.57 1.97 0.89
CA LEU A 170 20.93 1.26 2.01
C LEU A 170 21.88 1.03 3.19
N SER A 171 23.20 0.97 2.93
CA SER A 171 24.25 0.88 3.93
C SER A 171 24.48 2.19 4.72
N GLU A 172 23.82 3.27 4.35
CA GLU A 172 23.89 4.57 5.03
C GLU A 172 22.55 4.91 5.69
N PRO A 173 22.57 5.65 6.82
CA PRO A 173 21.35 6.01 7.53
C PRO A 173 20.47 6.95 6.70
N PHE A 174 19.16 6.74 6.76
CA PHE A 174 18.17 7.70 6.27
C PHE A 174 17.93 8.76 7.36
N LYS A 175 18.17 10.03 7.05
CA LYS A 175 18.06 11.14 8.00
C LYS A 175 16.66 11.72 7.97
N TYR A 176 15.77 11.17 8.78
CA TYR A 176 14.40 11.67 8.95
C TYR A 176 14.38 13.18 9.25
N GLY A 177 13.53 13.92 8.53
CA GLY A 177 13.45 15.38 8.62
C GLY A 177 14.45 16.15 7.75
N VAL A 178 15.38 15.45 7.08
CA VAL A 178 16.31 15.98 6.07
C VAL A 178 16.10 15.28 4.73
N ASP A 179 16.20 13.95 4.72
CA ASP A 179 15.90 13.13 3.56
C ASP A 179 14.38 13.00 3.39
N GLN A 180 13.92 13.02 2.13
CA GLN A 180 12.50 12.94 1.79
C GLN A 180 12.11 11.53 1.34
N ILE A 181 11.02 11.02 1.92
CA ILE A 181 10.35 9.80 1.46
C ILE A 181 9.56 10.13 0.20
N ARG A 182 9.97 9.57 -0.94
CA ARG A 182 9.23 9.63 -2.20
C ARG A 182 8.89 8.21 -2.59
N GLY A 183 7.70 7.77 -2.23
CA GLY A 183 7.29 6.40 -2.37
C GLY A 183 5.98 6.18 -3.10
N VAL A 184 5.71 4.91 -3.32
CA VAL A 184 4.43 4.37 -3.81
C VAL A 184 4.02 3.21 -2.92
N ASN A 185 2.72 2.99 -2.83
CA ASN A 185 2.16 1.79 -2.24
C ASN A 185 2.19 0.64 -3.24
N LEU A 186 2.31 -0.59 -2.73
CA LEU A 186 2.14 -1.83 -3.47
C LEU A 186 0.77 -2.45 -3.16
N GLY A 187 -0.28 -1.60 -3.20
CA GLY A 187 -1.68 -1.98 -2.94
C GLY A 187 -2.21 -2.99 -3.95
N GLY A 188 -3.20 -3.78 -3.54
CA GLY A 188 -3.79 -4.86 -4.34
C GLY A 188 -2.88 -6.06 -4.60
N TRP A 189 -1.65 -6.09 -4.06
CA TRP A 189 -0.72 -7.21 -4.21
C TRP A 189 -0.92 -8.29 -3.15
N LEU A 190 -0.48 -8.07 -1.91
CA LEU A 190 -0.58 -9.06 -0.81
C LEU A 190 -1.87 -8.91 0.00
N VAL A 191 -2.55 -7.78 -0.14
CA VAL A 191 -3.90 -7.51 0.36
C VAL A 191 -4.74 -7.12 -0.84
N LEU A 192 -5.81 -7.85 -1.11
CA LEU A 192 -6.56 -7.71 -2.35
C LEU A 192 -7.66 -6.66 -2.22
N GLU A 193 -7.77 -5.82 -3.25
CA GLU A 193 -8.83 -4.81 -3.36
C GLU A 193 -9.50 -4.89 -4.73
N PRO A 194 -10.84 -4.89 -4.79
CA PRO A 194 -11.58 -5.01 -6.04
C PRO A 194 -11.19 -3.95 -7.08
N PHE A 195 -11.00 -2.70 -6.67
CA PHE A 195 -10.73 -1.60 -7.60
C PHE A 195 -9.29 -1.59 -8.14
N ILE A 196 -8.36 -2.27 -7.45
CA ILE A 196 -6.96 -2.41 -7.85
C ILE A 196 -6.76 -3.65 -8.71
N SER A 197 -7.40 -4.76 -8.36
CA SER A 197 -7.25 -6.06 -9.04
C SER A 197 -8.60 -6.58 -9.56
N PRO A 198 -9.32 -5.81 -10.41
CA PRO A 198 -10.70 -6.13 -10.78
C PRO A 198 -10.85 -7.49 -11.45
N ALA A 199 -9.85 -7.92 -12.22
CA ALA A 199 -9.85 -9.23 -12.88
C ALA A 199 -10.00 -10.42 -11.92
N LEU A 200 -9.54 -10.32 -10.67
CA LEU A 200 -9.74 -11.38 -9.67
C LEU A 200 -11.20 -11.47 -9.20
N TYR A 201 -11.89 -10.33 -9.14
CA TYR A 201 -13.21 -10.20 -8.54
C TYR A 201 -14.34 -10.35 -9.56
N GLU A 202 -14.15 -9.91 -10.79
CA GLU A 202 -15.16 -9.92 -11.86
C GLU A 202 -15.82 -11.28 -12.12
N PRO A 203 -15.09 -12.43 -12.10
CA PRO A 203 -15.70 -13.74 -12.28
C PRO A 203 -16.65 -14.17 -11.15
N TYR A 204 -16.54 -13.52 -9.99
CA TYR A 204 -17.26 -13.88 -8.76
C TYR A 204 -18.26 -12.80 -8.32
N GLN A 205 -18.52 -11.79 -9.16
CA GLN A 205 -19.53 -10.79 -8.87
C GLN A 205 -20.96 -11.37 -8.96
N PRO A 206 -21.89 -10.93 -8.10
CA PRO A 206 -21.74 -9.89 -7.07
C PRO A 206 -21.28 -10.41 -5.69
N ALA A 207 -20.89 -11.69 -5.57
CA ALA A 207 -20.62 -12.31 -4.28
C ALA A 207 -19.29 -11.85 -3.63
N ALA A 208 -18.25 -11.68 -4.43
CA ALA A 208 -16.93 -11.26 -3.94
C ALA A 208 -16.86 -9.73 -3.77
N VAL A 209 -16.97 -9.25 -2.53
CA VAL A 209 -16.89 -7.82 -2.20
C VAL A 209 -15.60 -7.43 -1.48
N ASP A 210 -14.86 -8.42 -0.99
CA ASP A 210 -13.61 -8.33 -0.23
C ASP A 210 -12.82 -9.66 -0.38
N GLU A 211 -11.63 -9.75 0.22
CA GLU A 211 -10.80 -10.96 0.11
C GLU A 211 -11.42 -12.17 0.83
N TRP A 212 -12.20 -11.95 1.89
CA TRP A 212 -12.94 -13.01 2.59
C TRP A 212 -13.90 -13.74 1.64
N THR A 213 -14.83 -12.99 1.06
CA THR A 213 -15.87 -13.52 0.16
C THR A 213 -15.29 -13.98 -1.18
N LEU A 214 -14.22 -13.35 -1.65
CA LEU A 214 -13.46 -13.83 -2.80
C LEU A 214 -12.86 -15.22 -2.51
N SER A 215 -12.25 -15.42 -1.35
CA SER A 215 -11.61 -16.69 -0.98
C SER A 215 -12.64 -17.82 -0.86
N GLU A 216 -13.80 -17.54 -0.27
CA GLU A 216 -14.95 -18.46 -0.23
C GLU A 216 -15.44 -18.81 -1.64
N ALA A 217 -15.60 -17.82 -2.52
CA ALA A 217 -16.07 -18.02 -3.88
C ALA A 217 -15.08 -18.82 -4.74
N ILE A 218 -13.78 -18.58 -4.59
CA ILE A 218 -12.73 -19.35 -5.27
C ILE A 218 -12.75 -20.81 -4.80
N ALA A 219 -12.87 -21.04 -3.48
CA ALA A 219 -12.91 -22.37 -2.89
C ALA A 219 -14.17 -23.15 -3.32
N ALA A 220 -15.32 -22.47 -3.44
CA ALA A 220 -16.56 -23.06 -3.93
C ALA A 220 -16.55 -23.36 -5.44
N ASN A 221 -15.71 -22.66 -6.22
CA ASN A 221 -15.58 -22.86 -7.66
C ASN A 221 -14.56 -23.97 -8.00
N ALA A 222 -15.05 -25.19 -8.23
CA ALA A 222 -14.20 -26.34 -8.58
C ALA A 222 -13.33 -26.12 -9.84
N SER A 223 -13.72 -25.22 -10.74
CA SER A 223 -12.98 -24.92 -11.97
C SER A 223 -11.82 -23.92 -11.77
N SER A 224 -11.72 -23.27 -10.61
CA SER A 224 -10.66 -22.29 -10.31
C SER A 224 -9.27 -22.94 -10.17
N GLY A 225 -9.24 -24.23 -9.81
CA GLY A 225 -8.03 -24.93 -9.40
C GLY A 225 -7.65 -24.69 -7.94
N GLY A 226 -8.52 -24.05 -7.16
CA GLY A 226 -8.39 -23.85 -5.71
C GLY A 226 -7.74 -22.53 -5.32
N LEU A 227 -7.95 -22.14 -4.06
CA LEU A 227 -7.51 -20.85 -3.50
C LEU A 227 -6.02 -20.61 -3.67
N GLN A 228 -5.19 -21.60 -3.32
CA GLN A 228 -3.74 -21.47 -3.42
C GLN A 228 -3.27 -21.15 -4.83
N LYS A 229 -3.78 -21.85 -5.84
CA LYS A 229 -3.39 -21.64 -7.23
C LYS A 229 -3.70 -20.21 -7.68
N VAL A 230 -4.94 -19.77 -7.47
CA VAL A 230 -5.41 -18.46 -7.92
C VAL A 230 -4.63 -17.33 -7.26
N LEU A 231 -4.48 -17.36 -5.93
CA LEU A 231 -3.81 -16.28 -5.19
C LEU A 231 -2.29 -16.30 -5.39
N GLU A 232 -1.66 -17.48 -5.46
CA GLU A 232 -0.22 -17.54 -5.71
C GLU A 232 0.15 -17.09 -7.14
N GLU A 233 -0.72 -17.35 -8.13
CA GLU A 233 -0.55 -16.81 -9.49
C GLU A 233 -0.64 -15.28 -9.50
N HIS A 234 -1.61 -14.69 -8.78
CA HIS A 234 -1.69 -13.24 -8.61
C HIS A 234 -0.44 -12.68 -7.93
N TYR A 235 -0.03 -13.25 -6.79
CA TYR A 235 1.16 -12.79 -6.07
C TYR A 235 2.43 -12.90 -6.93
N ALA A 236 2.53 -13.90 -7.81
CA ALA A 236 3.68 -14.09 -8.69
C ALA A 236 3.75 -13.11 -9.88
N THR A 237 2.61 -12.56 -10.31
CA THR A 237 2.51 -11.86 -11.59
C THR A 237 2.06 -10.40 -11.49
N PHE A 238 1.39 -10.02 -10.39
CA PHE A 238 0.85 -8.68 -10.25
C PHE A 238 1.94 -7.63 -9.95
N ILE A 239 2.80 -7.86 -8.97
CA ILE A 239 4.00 -7.06 -8.74
C ILE A 239 5.21 -7.96 -8.92
N THR A 240 6.18 -7.51 -9.70
CA THR A 240 7.37 -8.28 -10.07
C THR A 240 8.65 -7.51 -9.78
N GLU A 241 9.80 -8.15 -9.97
CA GLU A 241 11.11 -7.49 -9.88
C GLU A 241 11.22 -6.25 -10.78
N GLU A 242 10.62 -6.29 -11.97
CA GLU A 242 10.64 -5.16 -12.90
C GLU A 242 9.92 -3.93 -12.33
N ASP A 243 8.87 -4.14 -11.54
CA ASP A 243 8.15 -3.05 -10.91
C ASP A 243 9.05 -2.31 -9.91
N PHE A 244 9.85 -3.02 -9.10
CA PHE A 244 10.82 -2.38 -8.19
C PHE A 244 11.92 -1.63 -8.94
N ALA A 245 12.44 -2.22 -10.03
CA ALA A 245 13.39 -1.55 -10.90
C ALA A 245 12.81 -0.25 -11.50
N GLN A 246 11.54 -0.29 -11.94
CA GLN A 246 10.82 0.86 -12.50
C GLN A 246 10.51 1.92 -11.44
N ILE A 247 10.17 1.53 -10.20
CA ILE A 247 9.97 2.44 -9.08
C ILE A 247 11.26 3.23 -8.81
N ALA A 248 12.41 2.54 -8.70
CA ALA A 248 13.70 3.21 -8.56
C ALA A 248 14.01 4.12 -9.77
N GLY A 249 13.72 3.63 -10.98
CA GLY A 249 13.89 4.36 -12.24
C GLY A 249 12.98 5.59 -12.40
N ALA A 250 11.86 5.63 -11.68
CA ALA A 250 10.93 6.77 -11.60
C ALA A 250 11.38 7.85 -10.58
N GLY A 251 12.57 7.69 -9.98
CA GLY A 251 13.11 8.64 -9.01
C GLY A 251 12.56 8.47 -7.59
N LEU A 252 11.86 7.37 -7.32
CA LEU A 252 11.29 7.02 -6.02
C LEU A 252 12.29 6.19 -5.20
N ASN A 253 12.34 6.41 -3.90
CA ASN A 253 13.33 5.80 -2.99
C ASN A 253 12.73 4.89 -1.92
N TRP A 254 11.39 4.80 -1.87
CA TRP A 254 10.66 4.01 -0.89
C TRP A 254 9.47 3.26 -1.51
N VAL A 255 9.09 2.15 -0.87
CA VAL A 255 7.80 1.48 -1.09
C VAL A 255 7.07 1.30 0.24
N ARG A 256 5.75 1.41 0.23
CA ARG A 256 4.90 0.96 1.34
C ARG A 256 4.20 -0.33 0.91
N LEU A 257 4.35 -1.38 1.70
CA LEU A 257 3.85 -2.73 1.39
C LEU A 257 2.77 -3.13 2.40
N PRO A 258 1.49 -3.07 1.99
CA PRO A 258 0.39 -3.71 2.71
C PRO A 258 0.65 -5.22 2.88
N VAL A 259 0.59 -5.70 4.10
CA VAL A 259 0.73 -7.12 4.48
C VAL A 259 -0.47 -7.51 5.32
N PRO A 260 -1.11 -8.67 5.04
CA PRO A 260 -2.23 -9.12 5.84
C PRO A 260 -1.80 -9.88 7.10
N PHE A 261 -2.69 -10.00 8.09
CA PHE A 261 -2.39 -10.75 9.31
C PHE A 261 -2.22 -12.26 9.02
N TRP A 262 -2.94 -12.79 8.02
CA TRP A 262 -2.80 -14.19 7.57
C TRP A 262 -1.49 -14.48 6.85
N ALA A 263 -0.62 -13.47 6.63
CA ALA A 263 0.78 -13.73 6.29
C ALA A 263 1.53 -14.45 7.42
N VAL A 264 1.06 -14.31 8.66
CA VAL A 264 1.60 -14.93 9.87
C VAL A 264 0.75 -16.12 10.29
N GLU A 265 -0.52 -15.87 10.61
CA GLU A 265 -1.45 -16.86 11.14
C GLU A 265 -2.92 -16.50 10.88
N LYS A 266 -3.81 -17.49 10.83
CA LYS A 266 -5.27 -17.30 10.80
C LYS A 266 -5.99 -18.28 11.73
N LEU A 267 -7.25 -18.00 12.06
CA LEU A 267 -8.13 -19.01 12.67
C LEU A 267 -8.61 -20.02 11.61
N PRO A 268 -8.97 -21.25 12.02
CA PRO A 268 -9.42 -22.29 11.09
C PRO A 268 -10.58 -21.87 10.19
N GLU A 269 -11.56 -21.14 10.73
CA GLU A 269 -12.76 -20.67 10.04
C GLU A 269 -12.54 -19.51 9.08
N GLU A 270 -11.39 -18.82 9.16
CA GLU A 270 -11.08 -17.71 8.27
C GLU A 270 -10.66 -18.26 6.90
N PRO A 271 -11.26 -17.81 5.78
CA PRO A 271 -11.09 -18.45 4.48
C PRO A 271 -9.79 -18.05 3.76
N PHE A 272 -8.92 -17.27 4.40
CA PHE A 272 -7.70 -16.73 3.79
C PHE A 272 -6.64 -17.80 3.49
N LEU A 273 -5.78 -17.51 2.50
CA LEU A 273 -4.61 -18.31 2.19
C LEU A 273 -3.45 -17.98 3.15
N GLU A 274 -3.32 -18.78 4.19
CA GLU A 274 -2.33 -18.60 5.24
C GLU A 274 -0.87 -18.71 4.71
N ARG A 275 0.00 -17.81 5.15
CA ARG A 275 1.48 -17.80 4.99
C ARG A 275 2.04 -17.73 3.58
N VAL A 276 1.24 -17.87 2.52
CA VAL A 276 1.76 -17.79 1.14
C VAL A 276 2.22 -16.38 0.79
N SER A 277 1.53 -15.34 1.25
CA SER A 277 1.94 -13.94 1.03
C SER A 277 3.31 -13.60 1.64
N TRP A 278 3.73 -14.29 2.72
CA TRP A 278 5.04 -14.10 3.34
C TRP A 278 6.20 -14.41 2.37
N LYS A 279 6.05 -15.40 1.49
CA LYS A 279 7.03 -15.71 0.44
C LYS A 279 7.29 -14.50 -0.47
N TYR A 280 6.26 -13.72 -0.76
CA TYR A 280 6.33 -12.55 -1.63
C TYR A 280 6.77 -11.29 -0.88
N PHE A 281 6.46 -11.20 0.42
CA PHE A 281 7.09 -10.23 1.31
C PHE A 281 8.62 -10.36 1.30
N LEU A 282 9.16 -11.59 1.38
CA LEU A 282 10.61 -11.83 1.28
C LEU A 282 11.19 -11.42 -0.08
N LYS A 283 10.47 -11.68 -1.19
CA LYS A 283 10.87 -11.19 -2.53
C LYS A 283 10.88 -9.67 -2.60
N ALA A 284 9.90 -9.00 -1.99
CA ALA A 284 9.86 -7.55 -1.94
C ALA A 284 11.09 -6.97 -1.21
N ILE A 285 11.52 -7.58 -0.10
CA ILE A 285 12.76 -7.21 0.59
C ILE A 285 13.98 -7.40 -0.32
N GLU A 286 14.08 -8.55 -1.00
CA GLU A 286 15.17 -8.83 -1.94
C GLU A 286 15.26 -7.77 -3.05
N TRP A 287 14.13 -7.44 -3.67
CA TRP A 287 14.07 -6.43 -4.73
C TRP A 287 14.32 -5.02 -4.21
N CYS A 288 13.82 -4.68 -3.02
CA CYS A 288 14.18 -3.44 -2.34
C CYS A 288 15.69 -3.32 -2.15
N ARG A 289 16.33 -4.37 -1.61
CA ARG A 289 17.79 -4.43 -1.44
C ARG A 289 18.50 -4.27 -2.76
N LYS A 290 18.06 -5.01 -3.79
CA LYS A 290 18.69 -5.00 -5.11
C LYS A 290 18.69 -3.61 -5.76
N TYR A 291 17.60 -2.86 -5.64
CA TYR A 291 17.42 -1.58 -6.32
C TYR A 291 17.64 -0.35 -5.41
N GLY A 292 18.08 -0.55 -4.17
CA GLY A 292 18.37 0.54 -3.23
C GLY A 292 17.13 1.22 -2.65
N LEU A 293 15.98 0.55 -2.65
CA LEU A 293 14.71 1.06 -2.13
C LEU A 293 14.54 0.68 -0.66
N ARG A 294 14.04 1.62 0.14
CA ARG A 294 13.61 1.37 1.52
C ARG A 294 12.14 0.97 1.57
N MET A 295 11.72 0.35 2.66
CA MET A 295 10.38 -0.19 2.82
C MET A 295 9.74 0.29 4.12
N GLN A 296 8.49 0.73 4.00
CA GLN A 296 7.53 0.70 5.09
C GLN A 296 6.69 -0.57 4.94
N VAL A 297 6.76 -1.46 5.93
CA VAL A 297 5.79 -2.57 6.03
C VAL A 297 4.54 -2.02 6.68
N ASP A 298 3.37 -2.44 6.24
CA ASP A 298 2.10 -1.96 6.78
C ASP A 298 1.17 -3.14 7.05
N LEU A 299 0.84 -3.38 8.33
CA LEU A 299 -0.16 -4.36 8.72
C LEU A 299 -1.55 -3.80 8.37
N HIS A 300 -2.01 -4.17 7.17
CA HIS A 300 -3.16 -3.54 6.54
C HIS A 300 -4.50 -4.09 7.04
N THR A 301 -4.46 -5.31 7.57
CA THR A 301 -5.64 -6.06 8.03
C THR A 301 -5.43 -6.48 9.48
N ILE A 302 -6.43 -6.29 10.33
CA ILE A 302 -6.39 -6.68 11.73
C ILE A 302 -7.47 -7.74 12.01
N PRO A 303 -7.18 -8.79 12.81
CA PRO A 303 -8.21 -9.72 13.27
C PRO A 303 -9.46 -9.01 13.81
N GLY A 304 -10.64 -9.36 13.30
CA GLY A 304 -11.91 -8.73 13.66
C GLY A 304 -12.23 -7.42 12.91
N SER A 305 -11.36 -6.98 12.01
CA SER A 305 -11.39 -5.70 11.28
C SER A 305 -11.32 -4.46 12.18
N GLN A 306 -10.45 -3.53 11.79
CA GLN A 306 -10.25 -2.24 12.44
C GLN A 306 -11.08 -1.11 11.83
N ASN A 307 -11.71 -1.33 10.67
CA ASN A 307 -12.39 -0.25 9.93
C ASN A 307 -13.60 -0.68 9.10
N ALA A 308 -13.92 -1.98 9.05
CA ALA A 308 -15.02 -2.55 8.30
C ALA A 308 -15.00 -2.33 6.77
N PHE A 309 -13.89 -1.85 6.22
CA PHE A 309 -13.71 -1.69 4.77
C PHE A 309 -13.20 -2.99 4.14
N ASP A 310 -13.38 -3.12 2.82
CA ASP A 310 -12.96 -4.29 2.04
C ASP A 310 -11.46 -4.59 2.17
N HIS A 311 -10.62 -3.56 2.12
CA HIS A 311 -9.17 -3.66 2.28
C HIS A 311 -8.70 -4.03 3.70
N SER A 312 -9.59 -4.13 4.70
CA SER A 312 -9.25 -4.80 5.97
C SER A 312 -9.34 -6.33 5.89
N GLY A 313 -9.67 -6.87 4.72
CA GLY A 313 -9.83 -8.30 4.43
C GLY A 313 -11.28 -8.77 4.54
N LYS A 314 -12.09 -8.15 5.40
CA LYS A 314 -13.51 -8.45 5.58
C LYS A 314 -14.32 -7.18 5.84
N ARG A 315 -15.18 -6.82 4.89
CA ARG A 315 -16.14 -5.73 5.00
C ARG A 315 -17.21 -6.06 6.06
N GLY A 316 -17.71 -5.05 6.75
CA GLY A 316 -18.89 -5.19 7.61
C GLY A 316 -18.75 -4.60 9.01
N ALA A 317 -18.43 -5.41 10.01
CA ALA A 317 -18.40 -4.99 11.41
C ALA A 317 -16.97 -4.85 11.95
N ILE A 318 -16.77 -3.88 12.82
CA ILE A 318 -15.53 -3.69 13.58
C ILE A 318 -15.65 -4.44 14.91
N ASN A 319 -14.78 -5.43 15.10
CA ASN A 319 -14.66 -6.25 16.32
C ASN A 319 -13.22 -6.21 16.89
N PHE A 320 -12.29 -5.49 16.26
CA PHE A 320 -11.02 -5.15 16.89
C PHE A 320 -11.24 -4.06 17.95
N MET A 321 -10.84 -4.32 19.20
CA MET A 321 -10.99 -3.38 20.33
C MET A 321 -12.41 -2.81 20.52
N ARG A 322 -13.42 -3.55 20.06
CA ARG A 322 -14.85 -3.24 20.15
C ARG A 322 -15.65 -4.52 20.40
N GLY A 323 -16.69 -4.43 21.23
CA GLY A 323 -17.53 -5.56 21.58
C GLY A 323 -16.80 -6.62 22.42
N SER A 324 -17.46 -7.75 22.59
CA SER A 324 -17.02 -8.80 23.52
C SER A 324 -15.73 -9.50 23.10
N MET A 325 -15.45 -9.57 21.80
CA MET A 325 -14.21 -10.15 21.24
C MET A 325 -13.07 -9.14 21.08
N GLY A 326 -13.28 -7.87 21.45
CA GLY A 326 -12.32 -6.79 21.22
C GLY A 326 -10.91 -7.08 21.74
N VAL A 327 -10.81 -7.63 22.96
CA VAL A 327 -9.52 -7.97 23.60
C VAL A 327 -8.88 -9.22 23.00
N ALA A 328 -9.66 -10.28 22.75
CA ALA A 328 -9.16 -11.49 22.10
C ALA A 328 -8.60 -11.20 20.70
N ASN A 329 -9.28 -10.38 19.91
CA ASN A 329 -8.79 -9.91 18.60
C ASN A 329 -7.51 -9.07 18.74
N ALA A 330 -7.40 -8.26 19.79
CA ALA A 330 -6.17 -7.52 20.07
C ALA A 330 -5.00 -8.41 20.49
N GLN A 331 -5.25 -9.50 21.23
CA GLN A 331 -4.22 -10.50 21.54
C GLN A 331 -3.69 -11.17 20.26
N ARG A 332 -4.58 -11.55 19.34
CA ARG A 332 -4.16 -12.04 18.00
C ARG A 332 -3.34 -10.99 17.24
N ALA A 333 -3.77 -9.73 17.25
CA ALA A 333 -3.01 -8.66 16.61
C ALA A 333 -1.61 -8.50 17.21
N LEU A 334 -1.45 -8.63 18.53
CA LEU A 334 -0.14 -8.58 19.19
C LEU A 334 0.77 -9.75 18.80
N ASN A 335 0.25 -10.99 18.66
CA ASN A 335 1.05 -12.13 18.15
C ASN A 335 1.63 -11.83 16.75
N VAL A 336 0.78 -11.31 15.86
CA VAL A 336 1.14 -10.96 14.47
C VAL A 336 2.18 -9.83 14.45
N LEU A 337 1.93 -8.76 15.20
CA LEU A 337 2.85 -7.62 15.32
C LEU A 337 4.21 -8.03 15.90
N ARG A 338 4.21 -8.92 16.91
CA ARG A 338 5.45 -9.47 17.47
C ARG A 338 6.22 -10.29 16.44
N SER A 339 5.57 -11.22 15.74
CA SER A 339 6.17 -12.02 14.64
C SER A 339 6.89 -11.17 13.61
N ILE A 340 6.21 -10.13 13.14
CA ILE A 340 6.76 -9.24 12.12
C ILE A 340 7.90 -8.41 12.73
N THR A 341 7.75 -7.87 13.93
CA THR A 341 8.76 -7.04 14.60
C THR A 341 10.06 -7.80 14.83
N GLU A 342 9.99 -9.03 15.34
CA GLU A 342 11.18 -9.90 15.55
C GLU A 342 11.90 -10.20 14.23
N PHE A 343 11.16 -10.35 13.13
CA PHE A 343 11.76 -10.60 11.82
C PHE A 343 12.43 -9.34 11.25
N ILE A 344 11.71 -8.23 11.14
CA ILE A 344 12.20 -7.03 10.47
C ILE A 344 13.30 -6.31 11.24
N SER A 345 13.44 -6.59 12.54
CA SER A 345 14.47 -5.98 13.40
C SER A 345 15.82 -6.69 13.34
N ARG A 346 15.94 -7.83 12.64
CA ARG A 346 17.23 -8.53 12.47
C ARG A 346 18.18 -7.71 11.60
N ASP A 347 19.49 -7.92 11.78
CA ASP A 347 20.54 -7.15 11.11
C ASP A 347 20.45 -7.23 9.58
N GLU A 348 19.97 -8.36 9.07
CA GLU A 348 19.78 -8.60 7.64
C GLU A 348 18.69 -7.73 7.00
N TYR A 349 17.70 -7.26 7.78
CA TYR A 349 16.49 -6.63 7.26
C TYR A 349 16.27 -5.19 7.71
N LYS A 350 16.80 -4.79 8.88
CA LYS A 350 16.52 -3.50 9.52
C LYS A 350 16.89 -2.26 8.67
N ASP A 351 17.87 -2.38 7.78
CA ASP A 351 18.29 -1.28 6.89
C ASP A 351 17.31 -1.10 5.72
N ILE A 352 16.60 -2.16 5.36
CA ILE A 352 15.59 -2.18 4.29
C ILE A 352 14.23 -1.78 4.84
N VAL A 353 13.78 -2.46 5.89
CA VAL A 353 12.50 -2.23 6.56
C VAL A 353 12.72 -1.28 7.73
N GLN A 354 12.62 0.02 7.45
CA GLN A 354 12.91 1.06 8.44
C GLN A 354 11.67 1.56 9.19
N MET A 355 10.47 1.33 8.64
CA MET A 355 9.21 1.73 9.26
C MET A 355 8.21 0.57 9.25
N PHE A 356 7.44 0.45 10.33
CA PHE A 356 6.35 -0.50 10.44
C PHE A 356 5.05 0.24 10.77
N GLY A 357 4.14 0.31 9.78
CA GLY A 357 2.74 0.66 9.94
C GLY A 357 2.03 -0.46 10.70
N VAL A 358 1.74 -0.23 11.98
CA VAL A 358 1.23 -1.30 12.86
C VAL A 358 -0.27 -1.55 12.70
N MET A 359 -0.99 -0.59 12.11
CA MET A 359 -2.42 -0.68 11.87
C MET A 359 -2.83 0.33 10.81
N ASN A 360 -3.37 -0.17 9.69
CA ASN A 360 -3.94 0.68 8.66
C ASN A 360 -5.33 1.18 9.03
N GLU A 361 -5.57 2.48 8.91
CA GLU A 361 -6.91 3.09 8.91
C GLU A 361 -7.88 2.64 10.03
N PRO A 362 -7.50 2.51 11.32
CA PRO A 362 -8.47 2.17 12.35
C PRO A 362 -9.54 3.26 12.48
N MET A 363 -10.81 2.87 12.50
CA MET A 363 -11.94 3.81 12.61
C MET A 363 -12.08 4.30 14.06
N SER A 364 -11.32 5.34 14.40
CA SER A 364 -11.22 5.85 15.78
C SER A 364 -12.56 6.24 16.39
N GLN A 365 -13.47 6.81 15.60
CA GLN A 365 -14.81 7.22 16.04
C GLN A 365 -15.68 6.03 16.47
N THR A 366 -15.41 4.84 15.95
CA THR A 366 -16.14 3.61 16.29
C THR A 366 -15.44 2.80 17.38
N ILE A 367 -14.11 2.72 17.36
CA ILE A 367 -13.32 1.95 18.34
C ILE A 367 -13.14 2.73 19.67
N GLY A 368 -13.06 4.06 19.57
CA GLY A 368 -12.69 4.97 20.66
C GLY A 368 -11.18 5.18 20.76
N MET A 369 -10.76 6.44 20.82
CA MET A 369 -9.34 6.80 20.92
C MET A 369 -8.67 6.32 22.21
N ASP A 370 -9.38 6.22 23.33
CA ASP A 370 -8.83 5.67 24.58
C ASP A 370 -8.46 4.19 24.43
N SER A 371 -9.31 3.42 23.74
CA SER A 371 -9.06 2.00 23.43
C SER A 371 -7.85 1.85 22.52
N LEU A 372 -7.78 2.66 21.45
CA LEU A 372 -6.65 2.66 20.53
C LEU A 372 -5.35 3.06 21.22
N THR A 373 -5.36 4.12 22.03
CA THR A 373 -4.17 4.60 22.76
C THR A 373 -3.65 3.53 23.73
N SER A 374 -4.55 2.87 24.46
CA SER A 374 -4.17 1.77 25.36
C SER A 374 -3.55 0.59 24.60
N PHE A 375 -4.10 0.22 23.44
CA PHE A 375 -3.52 -0.81 22.58
C PHE A 375 -2.16 -0.38 22.01
N TYR A 376 -2.02 0.86 21.53
CA TYR A 376 -0.76 1.36 21.00
C TYR A 376 0.34 1.42 22.05
N LEU A 377 0.02 1.74 23.31
CA LEU A 377 0.98 1.65 24.41
C LEU A 377 1.43 0.21 24.67
N GLU A 378 0.48 -0.73 24.69
CA GLU A 378 0.77 -2.15 24.88
C GLU A 378 1.66 -2.70 23.76
N MET A 379 1.31 -2.37 22.51
CA MET A 379 2.06 -2.72 21.31
C MET A 379 3.46 -2.06 21.28
N HIS A 380 3.56 -0.77 21.61
CA HIS A 380 4.82 -0.05 21.66
C HIS A 380 5.77 -0.68 22.68
N ASP A 381 5.29 -0.95 23.88
CA ASP A 381 6.09 -1.58 24.92
C ASP A 381 6.50 -3.00 24.52
N MET A 382 5.64 -3.76 23.82
CA MET A 382 6.01 -5.05 23.23
C MET A 382 7.16 -4.89 22.25
N MET A 383 7.03 -4.00 21.27
CA MET A 383 8.06 -3.80 20.25
C MET A 383 9.39 -3.36 20.88
N ARG A 384 9.37 -2.44 21.84
CA ARG A 384 10.58 -1.96 22.50
C ARG A 384 11.19 -2.97 23.46
N ASN A 385 10.42 -3.88 24.05
CA ASN A 385 10.96 -5.02 24.79
C ASN A 385 11.73 -6.01 23.89
N LEU A 386 11.31 -6.15 22.63
CA LEU A 386 12.00 -7.00 21.64
C LEU A 386 13.26 -6.32 21.11
N THR A 387 13.19 -5.02 20.81
CA THR A 387 14.26 -4.31 20.08
C THR A 387 15.23 -3.56 20.98
N GLY A 388 14.80 -3.16 22.17
CA GLY A 388 15.44 -2.14 23.00
C GLY A 388 15.07 -0.70 22.59
N PRO A 389 15.36 0.29 23.44
CA PRO A 389 15.08 1.70 23.16
C PRO A 389 16.09 2.23 22.13
N GLY A 390 15.66 3.14 21.28
CA GLY A 390 16.45 3.72 20.19
C GLY A 390 16.81 2.70 19.11
N LYS A 391 16.12 1.56 19.07
CA LYS A 391 16.38 0.43 18.14
C LYS A 391 15.07 -0.05 17.49
N GLY A 392 15.21 -0.91 16.48
CA GLY A 392 14.08 -1.41 15.71
C GLY A 392 13.50 -0.38 14.75
N PRO A 393 12.38 -0.71 14.07
CA PRO A 393 11.75 0.16 13.11
C PRO A 393 11.13 1.39 13.79
N TRP A 394 10.93 2.44 13.00
CA TRP A 394 9.96 3.49 13.33
C TRP A 394 8.57 2.89 13.37
N ILE A 395 7.83 3.17 14.44
CA ILE A 395 6.44 2.76 14.61
C ILE A 395 5.58 3.81 13.93
N SER A 396 4.96 3.46 12.80
CA SER A 396 4.06 4.35 12.08
C SER A 396 2.62 4.07 12.51
N LEU A 397 1.96 5.03 13.14
CA LEU A 397 0.54 4.94 13.51
C LEU A 397 -0.29 5.68 12.47
N HIS A 398 -1.34 5.04 11.93
CA HIS A 398 -2.34 5.78 11.16
C HIS A 398 -3.07 6.79 12.07
N ASP A 399 -3.45 7.94 11.52
CA ASP A 399 -4.11 9.03 12.27
C ASP A 399 -5.53 8.73 12.77
N GLY A 400 -6.04 7.52 12.50
CA GLY A 400 -7.37 7.05 12.87
C GLY A 400 -8.51 7.88 12.29
N PHE A 401 -8.28 8.65 11.22
CA PHE A 401 -9.18 9.68 10.68
C PHE A 401 -9.41 10.88 11.62
N ASP A 402 -8.54 11.04 12.63
CA ASP A 402 -8.49 12.21 13.52
C ASP A 402 -7.02 12.59 13.77
N VAL A 403 -6.45 13.32 12.81
CA VAL A 403 -5.07 13.83 12.93
C VAL A 403 -4.84 14.63 14.20
N SER A 404 -5.86 15.33 14.70
CA SER A 404 -5.70 16.20 15.86
C SER A 404 -5.47 15.39 17.13
N ALA A 405 -6.15 14.25 17.26
CA ALA A 405 -5.99 13.32 18.38
C ALA A 405 -4.57 12.74 18.47
N VAL A 406 -3.92 12.45 17.34
CA VAL A 406 -2.58 11.85 17.31
C VAL A 406 -1.43 12.86 17.22
N THR A 407 -1.72 14.12 16.89
CA THR A 407 -0.73 15.22 16.82
C THR A 407 -0.81 16.22 17.98
N ASP A 408 -1.67 15.95 18.97
CA ASP A 408 -1.63 16.61 20.27
C ASP A 408 -0.34 16.23 21.01
N SER A 409 0.26 17.21 21.68
CA SER A 409 1.38 17.00 22.62
C SER A 409 1.12 15.95 23.70
N GLY A 410 -0.14 15.65 24.03
CA GLY A 410 -0.54 14.64 25.01
C GLY A 410 -0.60 13.21 24.47
N PHE A 411 -0.47 12.98 23.17
CA PHE A 411 -0.54 11.65 22.58
C PHE A 411 0.83 10.94 22.64
N MET A 412 0.90 9.85 23.41
CA MET A 412 2.10 9.04 23.67
C MET A 412 3.39 9.86 23.88
N PRO A 413 3.42 10.81 24.84
CA PRO A 413 4.54 11.72 25.01
C PRO A 413 5.81 10.96 25.38
N GLY A 414 6.89 11.23 24.63
CA GLY A 414 8.18 10.58 24.83
C GLY A 414 8.32 9.19 24.20
N ALA A 415 7.35 8.74 23.40
CA ALA A 415 7.46 7.48 22.66
C ALA A 415 8.71 7.47 21.76
N ASP A 416 9.42 6.34 21.75
CA ASP A 416 10.62 6.16 20.95
C ASP A 416 10.29 5.85 19.49
N ARG A 417 10.87 6.61 18.56
CA ARG A 417 10.76 6.45 17.10
C ARG A 417 9.31 6.28 16.64
N LEU A 418 8.45 7.18 17.09
CA LEU A 418 7.05 7.25 16.66
C LEU A 418 6.91 8.14 15.42
N ALA A 419 6.16 7.65 14.44
CA ALA A 419 5.76 8.37 13.24
C ALA A 419 4.23 8.31 13.08
N VAL A 420 3.67 9.27 12.35
CA VAL A 420 2.25 9.31 11.98
C VAL A 420 2.09 9.15 10.48
N SER A 421 1.18 8.27 10.08
CA SER A 421 0.70 8.11 8.71
C SER A 421 -0.65 8.79 8.55
N SER A 422 -0.74 9.76 7.65
CA SER A 422 -2.02 10.41 7.31
C SER A 422 -2.43 10.05 5.89
N HIS A 423 -3.71 9.72 5.68
CA HIS A 423 -4.25 9.31 4.40
C HIS A 423 -5.17 10.39 3.84
N LEU A 424 -4.88 10.86 2.62
CA LEU A 424 -5.42 12.11 2.10
C LEU A 424 -6.08 11.90 0.74
N TYR A 425 -7.40 12.04 0.71
CA TYR A 425 -8.21 11.84 -0.49
C TYR A 425 -9.29 12.92 -0.61
N PHE A 426 -9.51 13.41 -1.83
CA PHE A 426 -10.67 14.23 -2.16
C PHE A 426 -11.86 13.39 -2.64
N SER A 427 -11.60 12.18 -3.15
CA SER A 427 -12.62 11.23 -3.65
C SER A 427 -13.70 10.84 -2.65
N PHE A 428 -13.46 10.97 -1.34
CA PHE A 428 -14.42 10.50 -0.33
C PHE A 428 -15.09 11.64 0.45
N ALA A 429 -14.87 12.89 0.05
CA ALA A 429 -15.52 14.04 0.67
C ALA A 429 -17.06 13.95 0.54
N SER A 430 -17.76 14.38 1.59
CA SER A 430 -19.22 14.43 1.62
C SER A 430 -19.69 15.81 2.11
N PRO A 431 -20.27 16.67 1.23
CA PRO A 431 -20.42 16.45 -0.21
C PRO A 431 -19.07 16.49 -0.96
N LEU A 432 -19.03 15.87 -2.15
CA LEU A 432 -17.87 16.01 -3.05
C LEU A 432 -17.71 17.46 -3.51
N ASN A 433 -16.48 17.89 -3.75
CA ASN A 433 -16.20 19.21 -4.31
C ASN A 433 -16.69 19.27 -5.78
N PRO A 434 -17.67 20.10 -6.13
CA PRO A 434 -18.21 20.18 -7.48
C PRO A 434 -17.35 21.02 -8.43
N ALA A 435 -16.28 21.66 -7.94
CA ALA A 435 -15.42 22.49 -8.78
C ALA A 435 -14.71 21.66 -9.87
N PRO A 436 -14.50 22.20 -11.08
CA PRO A 436 -13.70 21.55 -12.11
C PRO A 436 -12.27 21.26 -11.64
N LEU A 437 -11.64 20.22 -12.20
CA LEU A 437 -10.30 19.77 -11.84
C LEU A 437 -9.27 20.91 -11.85
N GLU A 438 -9.31 21.82 -12.84
CA GLU A 438 -8.38 22.95 -12.93
C GLU A 438 -8.37 23.83 -11.67
N GLN A 439 -9.50 23.97 -10.98
CA GLN A 439 -9.64 24.77 -9.76
C GLN A 439 -9.25 23.98 -8.51
N GLN A 440 -9.14 22.66 -8.60
CA GLN A 440 -8.80 21.80 -7.46
C GLN A 440 -7.29 21.54 -7.34
N THR A 441 -6.51 21.86 -8.38
CA THR A 441 -5.06 21.53 -8.45
C THR A 441 -4.22 22.07 -7.30
N GLN A 442 -4.65 23.15 -6.62
CA GLN A 442 -3.92 23.77 -5.50
C GLN A 442 -4.52 23.47 -4.12
N LEU A 443 -5.59 22.67 -4.04
CA LEU A 443 -6.18 22.28 -2.76
C LEU A 443 -5.22 21.54 -1.83
N PRO A 444 -4.31 20.65 -2.29
CA PRO A 444 -3.34 20.03 -1.39
C PRO A 444 -2.49 21.04 -0.63
N CYS A 445 -2.04 22.09 -1.30
CA CYS A 445 -1.22 23.14 -0.69
C CYS A 445 -1.99 23.93 0.38
N THR A 446 -3.25 24.24 0.13
CA THR A 446 -4.06 25.07 1.04
C THR A 446 -4.69 24.27 2.18
N GLN A 447 -4.97 22.97 1.97
CA GLN A 447 -5.65 22.14 2.95
C GLN A 447 -4.73 21.22 3.75
N TRP A 448 -3.62 20.75 3.17
CA TRP A 448 -2.81 19.69 3.79
C TRP A 448 -1.40 20.14 4.21
N ALA A 449 -0.78 21.10 3.52
CA ALA A 449 0.63 21.44 3.77
C ALA A 449 0.95 21.81 5.23
N SER A 450 0.07 22.59 5.87
CA SER A 450 0.24 23.03 7.27
C SER A 450 0.36 21.85 8.25
N ARG A 451 -0.36 20.75 8.00
CA ARG A 451 -0.34 19.54 8.85
C ARG A 451 1.04 18.88 8.89
N PHE A 452 1.71 18.76 7.75
CA PHE A 452 3.03 18.12 7.66
C PHE A 452 4.13 18.98 8.26
N ASN A 453 4.10 20.29 8.02
CA ASN A 453 5.11 21.19 8.60
C ASN A 453 4.94 21.35 10.11
N SER A 454 3.70 21.51 10.59
CA SER A 454 3.44 21.64 12.03
C SER A 454 3.75 20.36 12.82
N SER A 455 3.51 19.18 12.26
CA SER A 455 3.89 17.92 12.92
C SER A 455 5.40 17.78 13.10
N LEU A 456 6.18 18.05 12.04
CA LEU A 456 7.64 18.05 12.11
C LEU A 456 8.17 19.09 13.10
N ASP A 457 7.53 20.26 13.19
CA ASP A 457 7.89 21.30 14.16
C ASP A 457 7.60 20.91 15.61
N LYS A 458 6.64 20.00 15.83
CA LYS A 458 6.34 19.40 17.13
C LYS A 458 7.21 18.17 17.46
N GLY A 459 8.21 17.85 16.62
CA GLY A 459 9.06 16.67 16.81
C GLY A 459 8.38 15.35 16.42
N MET A 460 7.30 15.40 15.63
CA MET A 460 6.57 14.23 15.17
C MET A 460 6.79 14.01 13.67
N PHE A 461 7.41 12.89 13.30
CA PHE A 461 7.58 12.58 11.89
C PHE A 461 6.24 12.19 11.29
N MET A 462 5.77 12.93 10.29
CA MET A 462 4.56 12.59 9.56
C MET A 462 4.87 12.36 8.08
N SER A 463 4.28 11.30 7.54
CA SER A 463 4.23 11.04 6.11
C SER A 463 2.79 10.88 5.64
N ALA A 464 2.53 11.24 4.39
CA ALA A 464 1.31 10.83 3.73
C ALA A 464 1.44 9.35 3.35
N GLY A 465 0.88 8.46 4.16
CA GLY A 465 0.91 7.02 3.89
C GLY A 465 0.14 6.66 2.63
N GLU A 466 -0.86 7.47 2.30
CA GLU A 466 -1.64 7.32 1.08
C GLU A 466 -2.17 8.66 0.56
N PHE A 467 -2.12 8.81 -0.76
CA PHE A 467 -2.84 9.83 -1.53
C PHE A 467 -2.93 9.38 -3.00
N SER A 468 -3.86 9.93 -3.78
CA SER A 468 -3.96 9.66 -5.21
C SER A 468 -4.33 10.92 -6.00
N LEU A 469 -4.56 10.80 -7.31
CA LEU A 469 -5.13 11.89 -8.12
C LEU A 469 -6.66 11.87 -8.12
N GLY A 470 -7.27 11.07 -7.24
CA GLY A 470 -8.71 10.99 -7.04
C GLY A 470 -9.29 12.30 -6.50
N PHE A 471 -9.65 13.20 -7.41
CA PHE A 471 -10.51 14.36 -7.10
C PHE A 471 -12.01 14.03 -7.19
N ASN A 472 -12.33 12.85 -7.74
CA ASN A 472 -13.66 12.22 -7.79
C ASN A 472 -13.54 10.74 -7.40
N ASP A 473 -14.68 10.05 -7.24
CA ASP A 473 -14.73 8.63 -6.86
C ASP A 473 -15.07 7.67 -8.01
N CYS A 474 -14.88 8.07 -9.27
CA CYS A 474 -15.29 7.27 -10.43
C CYS A 474 -14.47 6.01 -10.72
N ALA A 475 -13.42 5.72 -9.94
CA ALA A 475 -12.59 4.53 -10.17
C ALA A 475 -13.42 3.25 -10.03
N TYR A 476 -13.27 2.33 -10.96
CA TYR A 476 -14.10 1.13 -11.05
C TYR A 476 -13.99 0.29 -9.77
N PHE A 477 -15.11 0.01 -9.10
CA PHE A 477 -15.22 -0.66 -7.78
C PHE A 477 -14.67 0.10 -6.57
N LEU A 478 -14.33 1.40 -6.67
CA LEU A 478 -13.70 2.15 -5.57
C LEU A 478 -14.53 2.20 -4.28
N ASN A 479 -15.86 2.31 -4.39
CA ASN A 479 -16.76 2.34 -3.23
C ASN A 479 -17.25 0.93 -2.81
N GLY A 480 -16.68 -0.12 -3.40
CA GLY A 480 -17.07 -1.53 -3.24
C GLY A 480 -17.56 -2.16 -4.55
N ALA A 481 -17.37 -3.48 -4.68
CA ALA A 481 -17.54 -4.22 -5.93
C ALA A 481 -18.97 -4.26 -6.54
N SER A 482 -19.94 -3.62 -5.90
CA SER A 482 -21.32 -3.49 -6.40
C SER A 482 -21.94 -2.13 -6.05
N SER A 483 -21.10 -1.14 -5.74
CA SER A 483 -21.52 0.19 -5.32
C SER A 483 -21.40 1.19 -6.48
N GLY A 484 -22.28 2.20 -6.48
CA GLY A 484 -22.19 3.33 -7.41
C GLY A 484 -21.19 4.39 -6.97
N TYR A 485 -21.27 5.57 -7.58
CA TYR A 485 -20.37 6.70 -7.35
C TYR A 485 -21.12 7.94 -6.88
N ARG A 486 -20.48 8.74 -6.02
CA ARG A 486 -21.01 10.05 -5.60
C ARG A 486 -20.98 11.02 -6.78
N TYR A 487 -19.90 11.00 -7.57
CA TYR A 487 -19.68 11.94 -8.66
C TYR A 487 -20.79 11.93 -9.72
N ASP A 488 -21.28 10.74 -10.09
CA ASP A 488 -22.37 10.57 -11.06
C ASP A 488 -23.76 10.37 -10.46
N GLY A 489 -23.85 10.38 -9.13
CA GLY A 489 -25.10 10.24 -8.37
C GLY A 489 -25.68 8.83 -8.36
N THR A 490 -24.88 7.80 -8.65
CA THR A 490 -25.33 6.39 -8.65
C THR A 490 -25.11 5.69 -7.31
N LEU A 491 -24.31 6.25 -6.39
CA LEU A 491 -24.13 5.69 -5.05
C LEU A 491 -25.41 5.89 -4.22
N ALA A 492 -26.06 4.79 -3.84
CA ALA A 492 -27.37 4.81 -3.18
C ALA A 492 -27.42 5.59 -1.86
N THR A 493 -26.32 5.63 -1.11
CA THR A 493 -26.21 6.35 0.16
C THR A 493 -25.87 7.83 0.00
N TYR A 494 -25.52 8.28 -1.21
CA TYR A 494 -25.13 9.66 -1.45
C TYR A 494 -26.36 10.56 -1.64
N THR A 495 -26.44 11.59 -0.81
CA THR A 495 -27.54 12.57 -0.83
C THR A 495 -27.19 13.88 -1.52
N GLY A 496 -25.92 14.05 -1.92
CA GLY A 496 -25.47 15.23 -2.65
C GLY A 496 -25.89 15.22 -4.11
N SER A 497 -25.77 16.37 -4.77
CA SER A 497 -26.10 16.51 -6.19
C SER A 497 -25.11 15.75 -7.08
N ARG A 498 -25.62 15.18 -8.17
CA ARG A 498 -24.81 14.67 -9.28
C ARG A 498 -23.91 15.79 -9.82
N ILE A 499 -22.61 15.51 -9.97
CA ILE A 499 -21.61 16.45 -10.50
C ILE A 499 -21.38 16.23 -11.99
N GLY A 500 -21.17 14.99 -12.44
CA GLY A 500 -20.85 14.68 -13.84
C GLY A 500 -21.04 13.22 -14.22
N SER A 501 -20.60 12.79 -15.42
CA SER A 501 -20.51 11.36 -15.75
C SER A 501 -19.17 10.78 -15.28
N CYS A 502 -19.15 9.51 -14.90
CA CYS A 502 -17.92 8.78 -14.61
C CYS A 502 -17.22 8.23 -15.86
N ASP A 503 -17.91 8.11 -17.00
CA ASP A 503 -17.33 7.53 -18.23
C ASP A 503 -15.98 8.15 -18.64
N PRO A 504 -15.79 9.48 -18.61
CA PRO A 504 -14.52 10.09 -19.00
C PRO A 504 -13.35 9.75 -18.07
N TRP A 505 -13.63 9.28 -16.84
CA TRP A 505 -12.61 9.02 -15.82
C TRP A 505 -12.22 7.54 -15.72
N LEU A 506 -12.93 6.67 -16.44
CA LEU A 506 -12.67 5.22 -16.52
C LEU A 506 -11.68 4.86 -17.62
N ASP A 507 -11.33 5.79 -18.51
CA ASP A 507 -10.34 5.61 -19.57
C ASP A 507 -9.48 6.85 -19.75
N SER A 508 -8.16 6.68 -19.67
CA SER A 508 -7.20 7.77 -19.82
C SER A 508 -6.70 7.97 -21.25
N SER A 509 -7.09 7.11 -22.21
CA SER A 509 -6.68 7.25 -23.62
C SER A 509 -7.13 8.56 -24.24
N ASP A 510 -8.30 9.03 -23.82
CA ASP A 510 -9.01 10.15 -24.44
C ASP A 510 -8.82 11.47 -23.67
N TRP A 511 -8.01 11.46 -22.60
CA TRP A 511 -7.72 12.66 -21.82
C TRP A 511 -6.92 13.67 -22.65
N THR A 512 -7.45 14.89 -22.72
CA THR A 512 -6.82 16.00 -23.43
C THR A 512 -5.49 16.40 -22.78
N PRO A 513 -4.57 17.06 -23.51
CA PRO A 513 -3.35 17.60 -22.92
C PRO A 513 -3.59 18.49 -21.68
N GLN A 514 -4.68 19.26 -21.68
CA GLN A 514 -5.04 20.12 -20.54
C GLN A 514 -5.44 19.32 -19.31
N VAL A 515 -6.23 18.24 -19.47
CA VAL A 515 -6.59 17.35 -18.35
C VAL A 515 -5.33 16.73 -17.74
N LYS A 516 -4.43 16.22 -18.60
CA LYS A 516 -3.16 15.63 -18.17
C LYS A 516 -2.27 16.63 -17.43
N GLU A 517 -2.24 17.88 -17.90
CA GLU A 517 -1.48 18.93 -17.22
C GLU A 517 -2.10 19.30 -15.87
N ASN A 518 -3.42 19.43 -15.77
CA ASN A 518 -4.08 19.69 -14.49
C ASN A 518 -3.85 18.56 -13.48
N LEU A 519 -3.91 17.30 -13.92
CA LEU A 519 -3.60 16.14 -13.08
C LEU A 519 -2.13 16.14 -12.63
N LYS A 520 -1.20 16.52 -13.50
CA LYS A 520 0.21 16.67 -13.13
C LYS A 520 0.40 17.78 -12.11
N GLN A 521 -0.29 18.92 -12.26
CA GLN A 521 -0.26 20.00 -11.26
C GLN A 521 -0.84 19.56 -9.92
N LEU A 522 -1.92 18.78 -9.92
CA LEU A 522 -2.46 18.16 -8.70
C LEU A 522 -1.45 17.20 -8.05
N ALA A 523 -0.71 16.42 -8.85
CA ALA A 523 0.35 15.55 -8.36
C ALA A 523 1.49 16.35 -7.70
N LEU A 524 1.97 17.40 -8.38
CA LEU A 524 3.07 18.23 -7.91
C LEU A 524 2.71 18.99 -6.62
N SER A 525 1.54 19.61 -6.56
CA SER A 525 1.06 20.30 -5.35
C SER A 525 0.85 19.33 -4.18
N SER A 526 0.37 18.12 -4.46
CA SER A 526 0.24 17.04 -3.48
C SER A 526 1.61 16.64 -2.91
N MET A 527 2.56 16.32 -3.78
CA MET A 527 3.91 15.90 -3.39
C MET A 527 4.64 17.01 -2.60
N ASP A 528 4.48 18.28 -2.97
CA ASP A 528 5.09 19.41 -2.28
C ASP A 528 4.42 19.70 -0.92
N ALA A 529 3.10 19.61 -0.85
CA ALA A 529 2.36 19.79 0.41
C ALA A 529 2.77 18.74 1.46
N MET A 530 2.96 17.50 1.02
CA MET A 530 3.20 16.35 1.91
C MET A 530 4.68 16.13 2.22
N GLN A 531 5.58 16.40 1.26
CA GLN A 531 7.05 16.24 1.30
C GLN A 531 7.55 14.80 1.48
N ASN A 532 6.96 14.06 2.41
CA ASN A 532 7.15 12.63 2.66
C ASN A 532 5.85 11.92 2.30
N TYR A 533 5.86 11.08 1.28
CA TYR A 533 4.62 10.53 0.74
C TYR A 533 4.77 9.13 0.15
N PHE A 534 3.64 8.44 0.10
CA PHE A 534 3.44 7.21 -0.66
C PHE A 534 2.16 7.33 -1.50
N PHE A 535 2.31 7.36 -2.83
CA PHE A 535 1.16 7.41 -3.73
C PHE A 535 0.41 6.07 -3.71
N TRP A 536 -0.92 6.10 -3.60
CA TRP A 536 -1.81 4.95 -3.70
C TRP A 536 -2.39 4.86 -5.12
N THR A 537 -1.91 3.95 -5.97
CA THR A 537 -0.88 2.90 -5.78
C THR A 537 0.08 2.85 -6.99
N TRP A 538 1.13 2.03 -6.94
CA TRP A 538 2.08 1.87 -8.06
C TRP A 538 1.36 1.49 -9.36
N ARG A 539 0.52 0.46 -9.35
CA ARG A 539 -0.24 -0.01 -10.52
C ARG A 539 -1.61 -0.56 -10.18
N ILE A 540 -2.50 -0.49 -11.16
CA ILE A 540 -3.84 -1.08 -11.16
C ILE A 540 -3.88 -2.15 -12.26
N GLY A 541 -4.54 -3.28 -12.00
CA GLY A 541 -4.77 -4.35 -12.96
C GLY A 541 -5.82 -3.98 -14.01
N ALA A 542 -5.70 -4.59 -15.19
CA ALA A 542 -6.72 -4.46 -16.22
C ALA A 542 -8.00 -5.21 -15.80
N SER A 543 -9.16 -4.67 -16.17
CA SER A 543 -10.44 -5.38 -16.11
C SER A 543 -10.49 -6.46 -17.20
N LEU A 544 -11.06 -7.63 -16.90
CA LEU A 544 -11.36 -8.68 -17.89
C LEU A 544 -12.47 -8.25 -18.85
N ARG A 545 -13.33 -7.31 -18.44
CA ARG A 545 -14.47 -6.84 -19.24
C ARG A 545 -14.03 -5.90 -20.36
N THR A 546 -13.04 -5.05 -20.08
CA THR A 546 -12.61 -3.98 -20.99
C THR A 546 -11.21 -4.23 -21.56
N GLY A 547 -10.39 -5.04 -20.89
CA GLY A 547 -8.99 -5.25 -21.24
C GLY A 547 -8.08 -4.07 -20.87
N GLN A 548 -8.56 -3.09 -20.10
CA GLN A 548 -7.82 -1.87 -19.74
C GLN A 548 -7.90 -1.55 -18.25
N VAL A 549 -7.05 -0.63 -17.81
CA VAL A 549 -7.05 -0.09 -16.44
C VAL A 549 -8.19 0.92 -16.30
N ASN A 550 -9.25 0.55 -15.57
CA ASN A 550 -10.43 1.40 -15.36
C ASN A 550 -10.40 2.27 -14.09
N SER A 551 -9.23 2.40 -13.46
CA SER A 551 -9.01 3.29 -12.31
C SER A 551 -7.75 4.16 -12.50
N PRO A 552 -7.63 4.92 -13.61
CA PRO A 552 -6.38 5.57 -14.00
C PRO A 552 -5.86 6.62 -13.01
N LEU A 553 -6.74 7.31 -12.27
CA LEU A 553 -6.37 8.30 -11.25
C LEU A 553 -5.61 7.71 -10.04
N TRP A 554 -5.60 6.38 -9.93
CA TRP A 554 -5.02 5.61 -8.83
C TRP A 554 -3.79 4.80 -9.25
N SER A 555 -3.28 4.98 -10.48
CA SER A 555 -2.08 4.28 -10.95
C SER A 555 -0.94 5.25 -11.25
N TYR A 556 0.12 5.19 -10.43
CA TYR A 556 1.34 5.96 -10.64
C TYR A 556 2.00 5.58 -11.97
N LYS A 557 2.17 4.28 -12.21
CA LYS A 557 2.79 3.72 -13.42
C LYS A 557 2.09 4.16 -14.70
N LEU A 558 0.76 4.00 -14.76
CA LEU A 558 -0.01 4.45 -15.92
C LEU A 558 0.10 5.97 -16.10
N GLY A 559 0.16 6.73 -15.01
CA GLY A 559 0.37 8.18 -15.06
C GLY A 559 1.69 8.61 -15.68
N LEU A 560 2.77 7.86 -15.41
CA LEU A 560 4.04 8.06 -16.11
C LEU A 560 3.92 7.72 -17.60
N GLU A 561 3.35 6.55 -17.92
CA GLU A 561 3.18 6.07 -19.30
C GLU A 561 2.32 7.00 -20.16
N ARG A 562 1.32 7.65 -19.55
CA ARG A 562 0.33 8.50 -20.24
C ARG A 562 0.59 10.00 -20.11
N GLY A 563 1.60 10.40 -19.33
CA GLY A 563 2.10 11.78 -19.24
C GLY A 563 1.35 12.71 -18.28
N TYR A 564 0.59 12.17 -17.33
CA TYR A 564 -0.13 12.93 -16.30
C TYR A 564 0.50 12.86 -14.90
N MET A 565 1.66 12.20 -14.78
CA MET A 565 2.53 12.26 -13.60
C MET A 565 3.88 12.92 -13.93
N PRO A 566 4.56 13.55 -12.96
CA PRO A 566 5.89 14.09 -13.17
C PRO A 566 6.91 12.94 -13.33
N THR A 567 7.80 13.07 -14.31
CA THR A 567 8.86 12.09 -14.57
C THR A 567 10.05 12.22 -13.61
N ASP A 568 10.25 13.42 -13.04
CA ASP A 568 11.17 13.66 -11.92
C ASP A 568 10.35 14.20 -10.75
N PRO A 569 10.18 13.43 -9.65
CA PRO A 569 9.35 13.85 -8.53
C PRO A 569 9.92 15.06 -7.76
N ARG A 570 11.20 15.43 -7.96
CA ARG A 570 11.82 16.60 -7.31
C ARG A 570 11.26 17.92 -7.84
N THR A 571 10.64 17.92 -9.02
CA THR A 571 10.01 19.12 -9.59
C THR A 571 8.78 19.57 -8.82
N ALA A 572 8.26 18.75 -7.90
CA ALA A 572 7.23 19.16 -6.96
C ALA A 572 7.68 20.31 -6.06
N ALA A 573 8.97 20.35 -5.68
CA ALA A 573 9.50 21.33 -4.74
C ALA A 573 9.16 22.78 -5.14
N GLY A 574 8.41 23.46 -4.28
CA GLY A 574 8.01 24.86 -4.48
C GLY A 574 6.65 25.05 -5.17
N SER A 575 5.95 23.98 -5.55
CA SER A 575 4.60 24.04 -6.13
C SER A 575 3.57 24.72 -5.21
N CYS A 576 3.75 24.64 -3.90
CA CYS A 576 2.93 25.28 -2.88
C CYS A 576 3.40 26.69 -2.50
N GLY A 577 4.41 27.23 -3.20
CA GLY A 577 4.93 28.59 -3.00
C GLY A 577 5.50 28.86 -1.61
N ASN A 578 5.90 27.81 -0.87
CA ASN A 578 6.37 27.90 0.52
C ASN A 578 5.38 28.64 1.44
N SER A 579 4.08 28.43 1.23
CA SER A 579 3.00 29.12 1.97
C SER A 579 2.93 28.78 3.47
N ASN A 580 3.56 27.68 3.91
CA ASN A 580 3.56 27.22 5.29
C ASN A 580 4.98 26.74 5.71
N PRO A 581 6.00 27.60 5.80
CA PRO A 581 7.38 27.16 6.04
C PRO A 581 7.54 26.55 7.43
N ARG A 582 8.45 25.57 7.54
CA ARG A 582 8.89 25.02 8.84
C ARG A 582 9.56 26.09 9.69
N THR A 583 9.34 26.02 10.99
CA THR A 583 9.91 26.96 11.98
C THR A 583 11.03 26.37 12.82
N SER A 584 11.23 25.05 12.77
CA SER A 584 12.23 24.35 13.57
C SER A 584 12.87 23.18 12.82
N VAL A 585 13.96 22.62 13.38
CA VAL A 585 14.59 21.39 12.89
C VAL A 585 13.96 20.19 13.59
N PHE A 586 13.72 19.12 12.83
CA PHE A 586 13.06 17.94 13.36
C PHE A 586 14.06 17.18 14.24
N THR A 587 13.65 16.86 15.46
CA THR A 587 14.45 16.06 16.39
C THR A 587 13.63 14.85 16.81
N ALA A 588 14.12 13.66 16.48
CA ALA A 588 13.47 12.41 16.83
C ALA A 588 13.60 12.10 18.32
N HIS A 589 12.52 11.63 18.95
CA HIS A 589 12.60 10.99 20.27
C HIS A 589 13.15 9.57 20.13
N THR A 590 14.26 9.26 20.80
CA THR A 590 14.97 7.96 20.66
C THR A 590 15.27 7.24 21.97
N GLU A 591 14.88 7.79 23.12
CA GLU A 591 15.26 7.27 24.45
C GLU A 591 14.09 6.61 25.22
N ASN A 592 12.88 6.61 24.65
CA ASN A 592 11.63 6.17 25.28
C ASN A 592 11.42 6.72 26.70
N SER A 593 10.75 7.86 26.82
CA SER A 593 10.48 8.53 28.09
C SER A 593 8.99 8.56 28.47
N ILE A 594 8.17 7.64 27.94
CA ILE A 594 6.77 7.53 28.34
C ILE A 594 6.72 7.25 29.85
N THR A 595 5.94 8.04 30.60
CA THR A 595 5.90 7.96 32.06
C THR A 595 5.02 6.82 32.57
N THR A 596 5.30 6.30 33.77
CA THR A 596 4.41 5.35 34.47
C THR A 596 3.02 5.93 34.70
N ALA A 597 2.91 7.24 34.98
CA ALA A 597 1.63 7.92 35.12
C ALA A 597 0.80 7.88 33.83
N TYR A 598 1.43 8.07 32.67
CA TYR A 598 0.76 7.99 31.37
C TYR A 598 0.24 6.57 31.09
N ARG A 599 1.04 5.54 31.40
CA ARG A 599 0.62 4.13 31.29
C ARG A 599 -0.53 3.79 32.22
N ALA A 600 -0.51 4.27 33.46
CA ALA A 600 -1.59 4.05 34.41
C ALA A 600 -2.92 4.74 34.00
N ALA A 601 -2.83 5.84 33.26
CA ALA A 601 -3.99 6.52 32.68
C ALA A 601 -4.62 5.75 31.50
N HIS A 602 -3.82 4.96 30.78
CA HIS A 602 -4.23 4.19 29.60
C HIS A 602 -3.91 2.69 29.79
N PRO A 603 -4.58 2.02 30.74
CA PRO A 603 -4.30 0.62 31.05
C PRO A 603 -4.73 -0.31 29.92
N PHE A 604 -4.06 -1.45 29.79
CA PHE A 604 -4.50 -2.53 28.92
C PHE A 604 -4.92 -3.78 29.73
N PRO A 605 -6.08 -4.40 29.44
CA PRO A 605 -7.16 -3.90 28.60
C PRO A 605 -7.75 -2.57 29.11
N PRO A 606 -8.34 -1.72 28.23
CA PRO A 606 -8.95 -0.46 28.61
C PRO A 606 -10.03 -0.61 29.69
N ARG A 607 -10.30 0.48 30.42
CA ARG A 607 -11.37 0.52 31.44
C ARG A 607 -12.75 0.34 30.83
N THR A 608 -12.96 0.80 29.61
CA THR A 608 -14.20 0.66 28.86
C THR A 608 -13.87 0.27 27.43
N ILE A 609 -14.68 -0.61 26.87
CA ILE A 609 -14.63 -0.97 25.45
C ILE A 609 -16.03 -0.69 24.90
N VAL A 610 -16.09 0.01 23.76
CA VAL A 610 -17.34 0.36 23.09
C VAL A 610 -18.11 -0.93 22.79
N ASP A 611 -19.42 -0.92 23.08
CA ASP A 611 -20.35 -2.03 22.86
C ASP A 611 -20.01 -3.37 23.58
N ALA A 612 -19.15 -3.33 24.60
CA ALA A 612 -18.94 -4.45 25.51
C ALA A 612 -19.94 -4.35 26.67
N THR A 613 -21.04 -5.10 26.61
CA THR A 613 -22.12 -5.08 27.62
C THR A 613 -21.97 -6.15 28.71
N GLY A 614 -20.95 -7.02 28.61
CA GLY A 614 -20.69 -8.13 29.54
C GLY A 614 -19.20 -8.40 29.77
N GLY A 615 -18.83 -9.67 29.97
CA GLY A 615 -17.42 -10.08 30.07
C GLY A 615 -16.65 -9.82 28.78
N LEU A 616 -15.33 -9.64 28.88
CA LEU A 616 -14.43 -9.55 27.73
C LEU A 616 -13.84 -10.93 27.47
N ALA A 617 -13.91 -11.39 26.23
CA ALA A 617 -13.25 -12.61 25.82
C ALA A 617 -11.73 -12.39 25.78
N THR A 618 -11.00 -13.33 26.36
CA THR A 618 -9.54 -13.34 26.38
C THR A 618 -9.03 -14.74 26.07
N TYR A 619 -7.86 -14.78 25.44
CA TYR A 619 -7.10 -15.99 25.15
C TYR A 619 -6.07 -16.27 26.24
N ALA A 620 -5.65 -17.54 26.33
CA ALA A 620 -4.61 -17.98 27.24
C ALA A 620 -3.22 -17.73 26.64
N GLU A 621 -2.28 -17.30 27.47
CA GLU A 621 -0.87 -17.14 27.13
C GLU A 621 -0.16 -18.51 27.20
N THR A 622 -0.56 -19.44 26.32
CA THR A 622 -0.04 -20.82 26.26
C THR A 622 0.45 -21.22 24.88
N GLY A 623 0.18 -20.40 23.87
CA GLY A 623 0.53 -20.66 22.48
C GLY A 623 2.04 -20.66 22.26
N THR A 624 2.49 -21.42 21.27
CA THR A 624 3.88 -21.40 20.84
C THR A 624 4.15 -20.17 19.98
N PRO A 625 5.14 -19.32 20.30
CA PRO A 625 5.43 -18.14 19.50
C PRO A 625 5.70 -18.47 18.03
N VAL A 626 4.94 -17.85 17.12
CA VAL A 626 5.13 -18.02 15.68
C VAL A 626 6.43 -17.34 15.23
N ILE A 627 7.34 -18.10 14.61
CA ILE A 627 8.58 -17.58 14.06
C ILE A 627 8.57 -17.57 12.55
N MET A 628 8.70 -16.36 12.00
CA MET A 628 8.63 -16.15 10.56
C MET A 628 9.91 -16.67 9.88
N PRO A 629 9.77 -17.47 8.81
CA PRO A 629 10.90 -18.05 8.12
C PRO A 629 11.69 -16.98 7.36
N ALA A 630 13.01 -17.16 7.34
CA ALA A 630 13.93 -16.41 6.50
C ALA A 630 14.07 -17.09 5.11
N PRO A 631 14.47 -16.35 4.06
CA PRO A 631 14.81 -16.96 2.78
C PRO A 631 16.04 -17.86 2.91
N GLU A 632 16.08 -18.91 2.10
CA GLU A 632 17.22 -19.83 2.03
C GLU A 632 18.19 -19.38 0.93
N PHE A 633 19.48 -19.31 1.28
CA PHE A 633 20.56 -18.98 0.34
C PHE A 633 21.59 -20.10 0.33
N SER A 634 22.05 -20.48 -0.86
CA SER A 634 23.08 -21.52 -1.00
C SER A 634 24.39 -21.06 -0.34
N GLY A 635 24.87 -21.82 0.65
CA GLY A 635 26.14 -21.55 1.32
C GLY A 635 26.15 -20.37 2.32
N VAL A 636 24.99 -19.75 2.59
CA VAL A 636 24.86 -18.65 3.56
C VAL A 636 23.83 -19.04 4.63
N SER A 637 24.28 -19.14 5.88
CA SER A 637 23.38 -19.39 7.02
C SER A 637 22.76 -18.10 7.51
N VAL A 638 21.43 -18.05 7.59
CA VAL A 638 20.69 -16.93 8.19
C VAL A 638 20.31 -17.30 9.64
N PRO A 639 20.72 -16.53 10.65
CA PRO A 639 20.31 -16.76 12.03
C PRO A 639 18.77 -16.78 12.18
N THR A 640 18.26 -17.73 12.96
CA THR A 640 16.83 -17.88 13.28
C THR A 640 16.48 -17.42 14.69
N THR A 641 17.39 -16.73 15.37
CA THR A 641 17.24 -16.36 16.79
C THR A 641 16.07 -15.41 17.01
N GLN A 642 15.24 -15.72 18.01
CA GLN A 642 14.24 -14.80 18.57
C GLN A 642 14.95 -13.63 19.28
N SER A 643 14.43 -12.41 19.10
CA SER A 643 14.83 -11.25 19.90
C SER A 643 13.81 -11.02 21.00
N GLY A 644 14.17 -11.20 22.28
CA GLY A 644 13.37 -10.72 23.41
C GLY A 644 12.88 -11.78 24.40
N THR A 645 11.99 -11.36 25.32
CA THR A 645 11.50 -12.16 26.46
C THR A 645 10.09 -12.73 26.26
N TRP A 646 9.57 -12.70 25.03
CA TRP A 646 8.22 -13.18 24.73
C TRP A 646 8.18 -14.71 24.76
N GLN A 647 7.49 -15.30 25.73
CA GLN A 647 7.56 -16.74 25.97
C GLN A 647 6.43 -17.50 25.30
N HIS A 648 5.23 -16.91 25.21
CA HIS A 648 4.04 -17.58 24.71
C HIS A 648 3.17 -16.60 23.91
N ASP A 649 2.61 -17.10 22.81
CA ASP A 649 1.56 -16.40 22.06
C ASP A 649 0.19 -16.65 22.71
N TRP A 650 -0.80 -15.80 22.40
CA TRP A 650 -2.16 -16.01 22.88
C TRP A 650 -2.96 -16.92 21.97
N GLU A 651 -3.63 -17.90 22.55
CA GLU A 651 -4.50 -18.86 21.85
C GLU A 651 -5.83 -19.11 22.60
N PRO A 652 -6.90 -19.53 21.90
CA PRO A 652 -8.15 -19.90 22.54
C PRO A 652 -7.96 -20.96 23.63
N VAL A 653 -8.63 -20.79 24.77
CA VAL A 653 -8.60 -21.79 25.85
C VAL A 653 -9.17 -23.12 25.32
N SER A 654 -8.39 -24.20 25.47
CA SER A 654 -8.81 -25.53 25.02
C SER A 654 -10.14 -25.94 25.65
N GLY A 655 -11.10 -26.37 24.83
CA GLY A 655 -12.44 -26.77 25.26
C GLY A 655 -13.42 -25.61 25.48
N CYS A 656 -13.02 -24.36 25.25
CA CYS A 656 -13.92 -23.20 25.30
C CYS A 656 -14.47 -22.84 23.92
N THR A 657 -15.77 -22.56 23.88
CA THR A 657 -16.42 -21.95 22.71
C THR A 657 -16.37 -20.44 22.84
N TYR A 658 -15.79 -19.76 21.86
CA TYR A 658 -15.77 -18.30 21.80
C TYR A 658 -16.89 -17.77 20.91
N PRO A 659 -17.39 -16.53 21.17
CA PRO A 659 -18.20 -15.80 20.19
C PRO A 659 -17.46 -15.63 18.85
N ASP A 660 -18.22 -15.40 17.77
CA ASP A 660 -17.65 -15.13 16.45
C ASP A 660 -16.72 -13.90 16.49
N PRO A 661 -15.40 -14.05 16.21
CA PRO A 661 -14.45 -12.94 16.27
C PRO A 661 -14.75 -11.81 15.27
N TRP A 662 -15.61 -12.05 14.28
CA TRP A 662 -16.00 -11.10 13.25
C TRP A 662 -17.44 -10.59 13.40
N ASN A 663 -18.19 -11.08 14.40
CA ASN A 663 -19.58 -10.67 14.66
C ASN A 663 -20.01 -10.94 16.12
N ALA A 664 -19.35 -10.28 17.08
CA ALA A 664 -19.61 -10.49 18.51
C ALA A 664 -19.87 -9.20 19.31
N VAL A 665 -20.33 -8.15 18.64
CA VAL A 665 -20.75 -6.91 19.30
C VAL A 665 -21.96 -7.21 20.20
N GLY A 666 -21.82 -6.97 21.51
CA GLY A 666 -22.87 -7.23 22.50
C GLY A 666 -23.20 -8.71 22.77
N VAL A 667 -22.40 -9.66 22.29
CA VAL A 667 -22.63 -11.11 22.52
C VAL A 667 -22.08 -11.54 23.88
N ASN A 668 -22.79 -12.40 24.61
CA ASN A 668 -22.35 -12.89 25.91
C ASN A 668 -21.09 -13.78 25.80
N VAL A 669 -20.12 -13.55 26.68
CA VAL A 669 -18.88 -14.34 26.76
C VAL A 669 -19.05 -15.48 27.79
N PRO A 670 -18.77 -16.74 27.42
CA PRO A 670 -18.77 -17.85 28.37
C PRO A 670 -17.74 -17.66 29.48
N ALA A 671 -18.03 -18.14 30.69
CA ALA A 671 -17.14 -17.96 31.84
C ALA A 671 -15.72 -18.49 31.62
N CYS A 672 -15.57 -19.56 30.82
CA CYS A 672 -14.26 -20.15 30.53
C CYS A 672 -13.42 -19.33 29.53
N ALA A 673 -14.06 -18.43 28.76
CA ALA A 673 -13.42 -17.51 27.82
C ALA A 673 -13.16 -16.12 28.44
N ALA A 674 -13.66 -15.87 29.65
CA ALA A 674 -13.48 -14.61 30.38
C ALA A 674 -12.37 -14.76 31.42
N SER A 675 -11.32 -13.93 31.33
CA SER A 675 -10.31 -13.81 32.39
C SER A 675 -10.29 -12.41 33.01
N THR A 676 -9.61 -12.29 34.14
CA THR A 676 -9.39 -10.99 34.80
C THR A 676 -8.60 -10.05 33.91
N ARG A 677 -9.02 -8.78 33.83
CA ARG A 677 -8.28 -7.72 33.12
C ARG A 677 -6.88 -7.59 33.71
N LYS A 678 -5.88 -8.08 32.98
CA LYS A 678 -4.46 -7.97 33.33
C LYS A 678 -3.74 -7.48 32.09
N ARG A 679 -2.75 -6.62 32.29
CA ARG A 679 -1.80 -6.26 31.26
C ARG A 679 -1.09 -7.49 30.71
N PHE A 680 -0.91 -7.55 29.40
CA PHE A 680 -0.36 -8.70 28.70
C PHE A 680 1.16 -8.57 28.49
N VAL A 681 1.63 -7.33 28.35
CA VAL A 681 3.03 -7.01 28.11
C VAL A 681 3.63 -6.38 29.35
N LYS A 682 4.85 -6.80 29.71
CA LYS A 682 5.59 -6.20 30.82
C LYS A 682 5.98 -4.76 30.47
N GLU A 683 5.95 -3.87 31.48
CA GLU A 683 6.55 -2.55 31.33
C GLU A 683 8.03 -2.70 30.95
N PRO A 684 8.49 -1.95 29.94
CA PRO A 684 9.89 -1.98 29.60
C PRO A 684 10.74 -1.45 30.76
N VAL A 685 11.74 -2.23 31.15
CA VAL A 685 12.74 -1.84 32.15
C VAL A 685 13.94 -1.33 31.38
N PHE A 686 14.07 -0.02 31.27
CA PHE A 686 15.19 0.64 30.56
C PHE A 686 16.07 1.41 31.53
#